data_AF-A0A953QIP8-F1
#
_entry.id   AF-A0A953QIP8-F1
#
_cell.length_a   1.000
_cell.length_b   1.000
_cell.length_c   1.000
_cell.angle_alpha   90.00
_cell.angle_beta   90.00
_cell.angle_gamma   90.00
#
_symmetry.space_group_name_H-M   'P 1'
#
loop_
_entity.id
_entity.type
_entity.pdbx_description
1 polymer ?
#
loop_
_entity_poly.entity_id
_entity_poly.type
_entity_poly.pdbx_seq_one_letter_code
_entity_poly.pdbx_strand_id
1 'polypeptide(L)'
;MTLFPLLVILSTAALAQDQTGVLGQIKVREIGPAVVGGRIDDFAVAGSNPDTIYVATASGGIWKTADGAITWKPIFEHNGAMSIGTIAVAPSNPAIVWAGTGEANNRQSSSWGDGVYKSIDGGETWTRMGLGDSHHIGRIAIDPHNPQIVYVAALGHLWGANQERGLYKTVDGGKTWNRVLFVNEDTGVVDVKIDPRNPDTIFAAAYERRRTPFGFNGGGPASALYKSSDGGATWKKLTKGLPYASGSGDTGRIGVTIYPRDPAIVYAIVQHADGGIFRSEDHGETWTKMSSANPNPPYFSNLFIDPNNDLRIWIAALQGSGELAGVAYSQDGGKTFAPTWGTKVHADFHAMWIDPANSNHMLIGVDGGIYMTRDRGINWDHLNDIAIGQAYQVGYDMARPYHVCSGYQDNGSWWGPSAVRNVNGILNSDWVEVLVGDGFHCQPDLADSNLVYIESQDGSLLRINFATHERATIVPQPKPGEPPYRFEWNAPIEISTHDAKTIYFGAQYLFKSTDRGDTWTTISPDLTTGADRNNMPILGKLPKDKILSRNYGVTWYPCITRIAESPVDGNVVWVGTQDGNLQVTRDGGKSWTNVADRVPGVPKGTYVSGIEASRAGAGAAYVTFDGHRGDDFKLHVFFTSDFGKTWQSVSGNLPAAAGTARVIREDPRNQNLLFAGTEFGAYVSFDRGKAWELLGSNFPQVRVDDIKIHPREHDLIIATHGRSLWILDDITPLEQMSRAARQEMTLFDLRPATSWRLIETSSGQEGQRPFAGANPPPGAVINYTLPKATNDKVTVTILDSQGNVVRELAGTGFEGLNRVTWDLHYPPTGPSTAEQKWAIAGGFFYRGADGPMVEPGVYTVKLSQGANQATKTVTVSEDPDIHMSAEDRAARHTAIMRAYDLYKSGIDGATRLRALRNTVAATTKTWKSDTAIPEQARKDLEAFSRKADDLAPLLSGNPNPAASAGAYTPPTLPEQLAHVLFSLENYSAAPRARDTEQLTALEGLQQDALRRLKQLIDVDLAALNKTLSASGVPYVTLPAQTR
;
A
#
# COMPACT_ATOMS: atom_id res chain seq x y z
N MET A 1 -27.79 -23.50 -43.54
CA MET A 1 -28.81 -23.20 -42.52
C MET A 1 -28.71 -24.30 -41.48
N THR A 2 -27.84 -24.11 -40.49
CA THR A 2 -27.55 -25.08 -39.43
C THR A 2 -27.10 -24.28 -38.22
N LEU A 3 -27.83 -24.43 -37.12
CA LEU A 3 -27.61 -23.75 -35.85
C LEU A 3 -26.25 -24.11 -35.25
N PHE A 4 -25.50 -23.10 -34.77
CA PHE A 4 -24.42 -23.27 -33.80
C PHE A 4 -24.88 -22.69 -32.46
N PRO A 5 -24.85 -23.45 -31.36
CA PRO A 5 -25.24 -22.93 -30.06
C PRO A 5 -24.11 -22.09 -29.48
N LEU A 6 -24.49 -20.92 -28.94
CA LEU A 6 -23.65 -20.01 -28.18
C LEU A 6 -23.29 -20.69 -26.85
N LEU A 7 -22.07 -21.22 -26.74
CA LEU A 7 -21.54 -21.76 -25.50
C LEU A 7 -21.12 -20.56 -24.62
N VAL A 8 -21.98 -20.20 -23.66
CA VAL A 8 -21.61 -19.29 -22.56
C VAL A 8 -20.64 -20.07 -21.67
N ILE A 9 -19.35 -19.82 -21.84
CA ILE A 9 -18.31 -20.26 -20.90
C ILE A 9 -18.50 -19.37 -19.66
N LEU A 10 -19.17 -19.91 -18.64
CA LEU A 10 -18.99 -19.43 -17.27
C LEU A 10 -17.51 -19.62 -16.94
N SER A 11 -16.76 -18.52 -16.95
CA SER A 11 -15.45 -18.44 -16.36
C SER A 11 -15.59 -18.72 -14.86
N THR A 12 -15.39 -19.97 -14.47
CA THR A 12 -15.11 -20.32 -13.08
C THR A 12 -13.83 -19.57 -12.71
N ALA A 13 -13.97 -18.58 -11.83
CA ALA A 13 -12.87 -17.84 -11.24
C ALA A 13 -11.80 -18.83 -10.76
N ALA A 14 -10.62 -18.74 -11.34
CA ALA A 14 -9.47 -19.53 -10.93
C ALA A 14 -8.98 -18.99 -9.58
N LEU A 15 -9.14 -19.81 -8.54
CA LEU A 15 -8.37 -19.85 -7.29
C LEU A 15 -8.05 -18.49 -6.66
N ALA A 16 -9.05 -17.87 -6.03
CA ALA A 16 -8.79 -17.28 -4.73
C ALA A 16 -8.39 -18.46 -3.82
N GLN A 17 -7.21 -18.40 -3.22
CA GLN A 17 -6.85 -19.25 -2.10
C GLN A 17 -8.03 -19.21 -1.13
N ASP A 18 -8.62 -20.37 -0.81
CA ASP A 18 -9.82 -20.50 0.01
C ASP A 18 -9.68 -19.58 1.23
N GLN A 19 -10.38 -18.43 1.22
CA GLN A 19 -10.26 -17.38 2.24
C GLN A 19 -11.06 -17.82 3.45
N THR A 20 -10.51 -18.81 4.16
CA THR A 20 -11.12 -19.43 5.33
C THR A 20 -10.67 -18.70 6.59
N GLY A 21 -11.61 -18.32 7.46
CA GLY A 21 -11.29 -17.77 8.78
C GLY A 21 -12.12 -16.55 9.15
N VAL A 22 -11.99 -16.10 10.40
CA VAL A 22 -12.83 -15.02 10.96
C VAL A 22 -12.53 -13.67 10.28
N LEU A 23 -11.34 -13.50 9.71
CA LEU A 23 -10.86 -12.22 9.15
C LEU A 23 -11.01 -12.10 7.63
N GLY A 24 -11.57 -13.09 6.93
CA GLY A 24 -11.55 -13.14 5.46
C GLY A 24 -12.22 -11.95 4.75
N GLN A 25 -13.11 -11.21 5.42
CA GLN A 25 -13.78 -10.04 4.84
C GLN A 25 -13.24 -8.70 5.36
N ILE A 26 -12.25 -8.72 6.25
CA ILE A 26 -11.64 -7.49 6.76
C ILE A 26 -10.69 -6.91 5.72
N LYS A 27 -10.91 -5.64 5.40
CA LYS A 27 -10.04 -4.85 4.53
C LYS A 27 -9.23 -3.87 5.33
N VAL A 28 -7.95 -3.77 4.99
CA VAL A 28 -7.00 -2.77 5.48
C VAL A 28 -6.80 -1.75 4.37
N ARG A 29 -6.80 -0.44 4.66
CA ARG A 29 -6.65 0.57 3.61
C ARG A 29 -5.21 1.08 3.54
N GLU A 30 -4.68 1.18 2.32
CA GLU A 30 -3.41 1.87 2.03
C GLU A 30 -3.67 3.38 2.01
N ILE A 31 -2.87 4.12 2.79
CA ILE A 31 -3.02 5.58 2.91
C ILE A 31 -1.90 6.35 2.20
N GLY A 32 -0.95 5.63 1.59
CA GLY A 32 0.27 6.20 1.03
C GLY A 32 1.29 6.52 2.13
N PRO A 33 2.13 7.54 1.93
CA PRO A 33 2.26 8.38 0.74
C PRO A 33 2.82 7.62 -0.48
N ALA A 34 2.51 8.11 -1.68
CA ALA A 34 3.19 7.72 -2.92
C ALA A 34 4.28 8.73 -3.34
N VAL A 35 4.18 9.99 -2.89
CA VAL A 35 5.17 11.07 -3.16
C VAL A 35 6.59 10.72 -2.72
N VAL A 36 6.74 9.87 -1.70
CA VAL A 36 8.02 9.36 -1.19
C VAL A 36 8.73 8.49 -2.22
N GLY A 37 7.98 7.81 -3.10
CA GLY A 37 8.50 6.79 -4.00
C GLY A 37 9.00 5.56 -3.23
N GLY A 38 10.09 4.99 -3.71
CA GLY A 38 10.72 3.79 -3.14
C GLY A 38 11.65 3.14 -4.16
N ARG A 39 12.51 2.24 -3.69
CA ARG A 39 13.62 1.75 -4.52
C ARG A 39 13.18 0.82 -5.65
N ILE A 40 13.67 1.14 -6.84
CA ILE A 40 13.44 0.38 -8.08
C ILE A 40 14.69 -0.39 -8.46
N ASP A 41 14.58 -1.70 -8.64
CA ASP A 41 15.71 -2.57 -8.98
C ASP A 41 15.85 -2.82 -10.48
N ASP A 42 14.73 -2.89 -11.22
CA ASP A 42 14.77 -3.22 -12.65
C ASP A 42 13.50 -2.77 -13.39
N PHE A 43 13.61 -2.63 -14.72
CA PHE A 43 12.46 -2.44 -15.61
C PHE A 43 12.45 -3.49 -16.71
N ALA A 44 11.26 -3.86 -17.15
CA ALA A 44 11.07 -4.52 -18.44
C ALA A 44 9.98 -3.80 -19.23
N VAL A 45 10.25 -3.50 -20.50
CA VAL A 45 9.31 -2.81 -21.38
C VAL A 45 9.03 -3.69 -22.59
N ALA A 46 7.76 -3.81 -22.98
CA ALA A 46 7.38 -4.59 -24.15
C ALA A 46 7.91 -3.93 -25.43
N GLY A 47 8.82 -4.58 -26.15
CA GLY A 47 9.42 -4.00 -27.36
C GLY A 47 8.43 -3.66 -28.48
N SER A 48 7.28 -4.32 -28.53
CA SER A 48 6.20 -4.01 -29.49
C SER A 48 5.35 -2.80 -29.11
N ASN A 49 5.35 -2.41 -27.83
CA ASN A 49 4.56 -1.30 -27.31
C ASN A 49 5.27 -0.70 -26.06
N PRO A 50 6.00 0.41 -26.20
CA PRO A 50 6.72 1.02 -25.09
C PRO A 50 5.81 1.62 -24.00
N ASP A 51 4.49 1.65 -24.20
CA ASP A 51 3.51 2.05 -23.18
C ASP A 51 3.19 0.91 -22.19
N THR A 52 3.64 -0.32 -22.47
CA THR A 52 3.54 -1.45 -21.54
C THR A 52 4.86 -1.63 -20.79
N ILE A 53 4.86 -1.19 -19.53
CA ILE A 53 6.05 -1.16 -18.66
C ILE A 53 5.77 -2.02 -17.43
N TYR A 54 6.76 -2.83 -17.06
CA TYR A 54 6.81 -3.58 -15.82
C TYR A 54 7.95 -3.05 -14.96
N VAL A 55 7.68 -2.92 -13.66
CA VAL A 55 8.63 -2.37 -12.68
C VAL A 55 8.88 -3.42 -11.61
N ALA A 56 10.15 -3.77 -11.41
CA ALA A 56 10.60 -4.56 -10.27
C ALA A 56 11.03 -3.60 -9.15
N THR A 57 10.36 -3.67 -8.02
CA THR A 57 10.69 -2.88 -6.83
C THR A 57 11.48 -3.72 -5.83
N ALA A 58 12.35 -3.10 -5.04
CA ALA A 58 13.21 -3.82 -4.09
C ALA A 58 12.43 -4.60 -3.03
N SER A 59 11.21 -4.17 -2.68
CA SER A 59 10.36 -4.83 -1.67
C SER A 59 8.84 -4.57 -1.80
N GLY A 60 8.39 -3.84 -2.82
CA GLY A 60 6.97 -3.50 -3.07
C GLY A 60 6.28 -4.34 -4.14
N GLY A 61 6.91 -5.44 -4.57
CA GLY A 61 6.41 -6.33 -5.63
C GLY A 61 6.63 -5.82 -7.04
N ILE A 62 5.78 -6.27 -7.96
CA ILE A 62 5.82 -5.93 -9.39
C ILE A 62 4.60 -5.10 -9.75
N TRP A 63 4.83 -4.01 -10.48
CA TRP A 63 3.80 -3.12 -11.00
C TRP A 63 3.81 -3.09 -12.52
N LYS A 64 2.63 -2.93 -13.11
CA LYS A 64 2.44 -2.85 -14.56
C LYS A 64 1.58 -1.66 -14.95
N THR A 65 1.96 -1.00 -16.03
CA THR A 65 1.12 -0.06 -16.78
C THR A 65 0.97 -0.55 -18.22
N ALA A 66 -0.10 -0.12 -18.90
CA ALA A 66 -0.34 -0.35 -20.31
C ALA A 66 -0.77 0.94 -21.06
N ASP A 67 -0.72 2.09 -20.39
CA ASP A 67 -1.18 3.39 -20.88
C ASP A 67 -0.09 4.47 -20.85
N GLY A 68 1.18 4.05 -20.84
CA GLY A 68 2.32 4.96 -20.83
C GLY A 68 2.58 5.58 -19.46
N ALA A 69 2.30 4.82 -18.39
CA ALA A 69 2.45 5.22 -16.99
C ALA A 69 1.52 6.36 -16.54
N ILE A 70 0.28 6.36 -17.04
CA ILE A 70 -0.79 7.19 -16.48
C ILE A 70 -1.41 6.49 -15.27
N THR A 71 -1.56 5.16 -15.34
CA THR A 71 -2.04 4.32 -14.23
C THR A 71 -1.20 3.06 -14.07
N TRP A 72 -1.14 2.55 -12.84
CA TRP A 72 -0.39 1.34 -12.47
C TRP A 72 -1.27 0.33 -11.73
N LYS A 73 -1.00 -0.95 -11.98
CA LYS A 73 -1.64 -2.09 -11.30
C LYS A 73 -0.57 -2.94 -10.61
N PRO A 74 -0.72 -3.29 -9.32
CA PRO A 74 0.11 -4.31 -8.69
C PRO A 74 -0.27 -5.68 -9.27
N ILE A 75 0.72 -6.50 -9.61
CA ILE A 75 0.48 -7.78 -10.28
C ILE A 75 1.18 -8.97 -9.60
N PHE A 76 1.78 -8.77 -8.43
CA PHE A 76 2.55 -9.82 -7.73
C PHE A 76 2.28 -9.93 -6.22
N GLU A 77 1.32 -9.16 -5.69
CA GLU A 77 1.12 -8.93 -4.24
C GLU A 77 0.77 -10.16 -3.38
N HIS A 78 0.38 -11.28 -4.00
CA HIS A 78 -0.02 -12.52 -3.35
C HIS A 78 0.65 -13.79 -3.92
N ASN A 79 1.76 -13.65 -4.65
CA ASN A 79 2.41 -14.79 -5.34
C ASN A 79 3.64 -15.36 -4.63
N GLY A 80 4.21 -14.65 -3.66
CA GLY A 80 5.45 -15.04 -2.97
C GLY A 80 6.19 -13.82 -2.41
N ALA A 81 7.52 -13.92 -2.31
CA ALA A 81 8.35 -12.83 -1.79
C ALA A 81 8.26 -11.57 -2.67
N MET A 82 7.88 -10.44 -2.08
CA MET A 82 7.73 -9.17 -2.80
C MET A 82 9.02 -8.38 -3.01
N SER A 83 10.16 -8.90 -2.51
CA SER A 83 11.46 -8.39 -2.92
C SER A 83 11.77 -8.89 -4.32
N ILE A 84 11.94 -7.99 -5.30
CA ILE A 84 12.17 -8.34 -6.70
C ILE A 84 13.51 -7.77 -7.16
N GLY A 85 14.45 -8.64 -7.51
CA GLY A 85 15.78 -8.22 -7.99
C GLY A 85 15.84 -7.97 -9.49
N THR A 86 14.98 -8.61 -10.29
CA THR A 86 14.98 -8.44 -11.76
C THR A 86 13.66 -8.86 -12.39
N ILE A 87 13.33 -8.24 -13.53
CA ILE A 87 12.18 -8.60 -14.36
C ILE A 87 12.58 -8.59 -15.84
N ALA A 88 12.07 -9.55 -16.61
CA ALA A 88 12.37 -9.68 -18.03
C ALA A 88 11.13 -10.04 -18.84
N VAL A 89 10.91 -9.33 -19.95
CA VAL A 89 9.87 -9.63 -20.94
C VAL A 89 10.53 -10.31 -22.14
N ALA A 90 9.95 -11.40 -22.63
CA ALA A 90 10.52 -12.11 -23.77
C ALA A 90 10.43 -11.26 -25.06
N PRO A 91 11.54 -11.02 -25.77
CA PRO A 91 11.53 -10.22 -27.01
C PRO A 91 10.62 -10.78 -28.09
N SER A 92 10.48 -12.11 -28.15
CA SER A 92 9.66 -12.82 -29.13
C SER A 92 8.17 -12.84 -28.79
N ASN A 93 7.79 -12.62 -27.53
CA ASN A 93 6.39 -12.66 -27.08
C ASN A 93 6.20 -11.87 -25.75
N PRO A 94 5.67 -10.65 -25.81
CA PRO A 94 5.47 -9.80 -24.63
C PRO A 94 4.51 -10.33 -23.56
N ALA A 95 3.73 -11.38 -23.84
CA ALA A 95 2.90 -12.05 -22.83
C ALA A 95 3.73 -12.91 -21.87
N ILE A 96 4.95 -13.31 -22.27
CA ILE A 96 5.84 -14.11 -21.44
C ILE A 96 6.73 -13.17 -20.63
N VAL A 97 6.52 -13.17 -19.31
CA VAL A 97 7.25 -12.35 -18.35
C VAL A 97 7.89 -13.26 -17.31
N TRP A 98 9.14 -12.97 -16.96
CA TRP A 98 9.88 -13.67 -15.93
C TRP A 98 10.28 -12.70 -14.83
N ALA A 99 10.20 -13.15 -13.58
CA ALA A 99 10.61 -12.36 -12.42
C ALA A 99 11.57 -13.18 -11.55
N GLY A 100 12.65 -12.55 -11.12
CA GLY A 100 13.58 -13.08 -10.13
C GLY A 100 13.41 -12.34 -8.82
N THR A 101 13.11 -13.07 -7.75
CA THR A 101 12.91 -12.47 -6.42
C THR A 101 14.25 -12.26 -5.69
N GLY A 102 14.25 -11.35 -4.72
CA GLY A 102 15.35 -10.96 -3.86
C GLY A 102 16.27 -9.90 -4.44
N GLU A 103 16.27 -8.75 -3.78
CA GLU A 103 17.05 -7.57 -4.15
C GLU A 103 18.56 -7.86 -4.26
N ALA A 104 19.19 -7.41 -5.33
CA ALA A 104 20.58 -7.75 -5.63
C ALA A 104 21.63 -6.77 -5.08
N ASN A 105 21.23 -5.66 -4.44
CA ASN A 105 22.13 -4.52 -4.19
C ASN A 105 22.94 -4.57 -2.87
N ASN A 106 22.86 -5.65 -2.08
CA ASN A 106 23.77 -5.94 -0.95
C ASN A 106 23.65 -5.01 0.28
N ARG A 107 22.53 -4.29 0.46
CA ARG A 107 22.33 -3.42 1.65
C ARG A 107 22.01 -4.25 2.89
N GLN A 108 22.23 -3.67 4.06
CA GLN A 108 21.85 -4.24 5.35
C GLN A 108 20.33 -4.35 5.54
N SER A 109 19.58 -3.57 4.74
CA SER A 109 18.12 -3.57 4.65
C SER A 109 17.59 -4.51 3.55
N SER A 110 18.45 -5.13 2.74
CA SER A 110 18.02 -5.98 1.63
C SER A 110 17.27 -7.22 2.10
N SER A 111 16.07 -7.37 1.56
CA SER A 111 15.23 -8.56 1.75
C SER A 111 15.66 -9.68 0.79
N TRP A 112 15.28 -10.92 1.10
CA TRP A 112 15.52 -12.08 0.27
C TRP A 112 14.26 -12.49 -0.49
N GLY A 113 14.48 -13.21 -1.58
CA GLY A 113 13.46 -13.80 -2.42
C GLY A 113 13.27 -15.28 -2.18
N ASP A 114 12.29 -15.85 -2.87
CA ASP A 114 11.93 -17.27 -2.84
C ASP A 114 11.97 -17.92 -4.23
N GLY A 115 12.79 -17.38 -5.15
CA GLY A 115 13.14 -17.99 -6.44
C GLY A 115 12.61 -17.24 -7.65
N VAL A 116 12.32 -18.00 -8.72
CA VAL A 116 11.98 -17.45 -10.04
C VAL A 116 10.52 -17.73 -10.38
N TYR A 117 9.85 -16.77 -11.01
CA TYR A 117 8.45 -16.85 -11.43
C TYR A 117 8.31 -16.56 -12.92
N LYS A 118 7.24 -17.11 -13.51
CA LYS A 118 6.87 -16.91 -14.91
C LYS A 118 5.39 -16.61 -15.03
N SER A 119 5.06 -15.62 -15.86
CA SER A 119 3.73 -15.37 -16.38
C SER A 119 3.71 -15.65 -17.89
N ILE A 120 2.57 -16.11 -18.39
CA ILE A 120 2.30 -16.33 -19.82
C ILE A 120 1.13 -15.47 -20.35
N ASP A 121 0.59 -14.60 -19.50
CA ASP A 121 -0.56 -13.73 -19.75
C ASP A 121 -0.25 -12.25 -19.45
N GLY A 122 1.03 -11.87 -19.48
CA GLY A 122 1.46 -10.49 -19.26
C GLY A 122 1.33 -10.04 -17.81
N GLY A 123 1.54 -10.95 -16.86
CA GLY A 123 1.57 -10.68 -15.43
C GLY A 123 0.24 -10.84 -14.69
N GLU A 124 -0.83 -11.29 -15.34
CA GLU A 124 -2.12 -11.50 -14.66
C GLU A 124 -2.08 -12.71 -13.72
N THR A 125 -1.38 -13.78 -14.12
CA THR A 125 -1.09 -14.94 -13.27
C THR A 125 0.39 -15.31 -13.30
N TRP A 126 0.88 -15.86 -12.19
CA TRP A 126 2.28 -16.26 -12.04
C TRP A 126 2.40 -17.72 -11.60
N THR A 127 3.41 -18.39 -12.13
CA THR A 127 3.80 -19.74 -11.73
C THR A 127 5.22 -19.69 -11.17
N ARG A 128 5.43 -20.26 -9.98
CA ARG A 128 6.77 -20.44 -9.41
C ARG A 128 7.53 -21.51 -10.20
N MET A 129 8.71 -21.15 -10.70
CA MET A 129 9.53 -21.97 -11.59
C MET A 129 10.73 -22.62 -10.88
N GLY A 130 10.86 -22.47 -9.55
CA GLY A 130 11.93 -23.09 -8.75
C GLY A 130 13.02 -22.11 -8.33
N LEU A 131 14.21 -22.66 -7.99
CA LEU A 131 15.35 -21.92 -7.42
C LEU A 131 15.02 -21.22 -6.09
N GLY A 132 14.22 -21.86 -5.24
CA GLY A 132 13.71 -21.23 -4.01
C GLY A 132 14.78 -20.80 -3.00
N ASP A 133 15.91 -21.50 -2.97
CA ASP A 133 17.01 -21.28 -2.02
C ASP A 133 18.14 -20.41 -2.63
N SER A 134 17.96 -19.85 -3.84
CA SER A 134 18.94 -18.91 -4.40
C SER A 134 18.90 -17.53 -3.74
N HIS A 135 17.79 -17.19 -3.07
CA HIS A 135 17.47 -15.96 -2.36
C HIS A 135 17.58 -14.64 -3.14
N HIS A 136 18.64 -14.39 -3.91
CA HIS A 136 18.83 -13.14 -4.65
C HIS A 136 19.12 -13.46 -6.12
N ILE A 137 18.24 -12.99 -7.01
CA ILE A 137 18.42 -13.13 -8.45
C ILE A 137 18.89 -11.79 -9.02
N GLY A 138 20.12 -11.77 -9.55
CA GLY A 138 20.72 -10.54 -10.08
C GLY A 138 20.25 -10.16 -11.48
N ARG A 139 19.98 -11.15 -12.34
CA ARG A 139 19.53 -10.93 -13.72
C ARG A 139 18.86 -12.16 -14.32
N ILE A 140 17.83 -11.92 -15.13
CA ILE A 140 17.26 -12.93 -16.04
C ILE A 140 17.54 -12.49 -17.48
N ALA A 141 18.06 -13.40 -18.30
CA ALA A 141 18.22 -13.19 -19.74
C ALA A 141 17.45 -14.26 -20.52
N ILE A 142 16.58 -13.82 -21.41
CA ILE A 142 15.74 -14.67 -22.25
C ILE A 142 16.34 -14.67 -23.66
N ASP A 143 16.47 -15.86 -24.26
CA ASP A 143 16.92 -15.97 -25.65
C ASP A 143 15.98 -15.17 -26.58
N PRO A 144 16.52 -14.31 -27.46
CA PRO A 144 15.73 -13.40 -28.29
C PRO A 144 14.90 -14.12 -29.37
N HIS A 145 15.21 -15.38 -29.67
CA HIS A 145 14.57 -16.18 -30.72
C HIS A 145 13.75 -17.33 -30.17
N ASN A 146 13.98 -17.76 -28.92
CA ASN A 146 13.23 -18.83 -28.27
C ASN A 146 12.95 -18.56 -26.78
N PRO A 147 11.71 -18.20 -26.40
CA PRO A 147 11.37 -17.84 -25.02
C PRO A 147 11.36 -19.03 -24.04
N GLN A 148 11.65 -20.25 -24.50
CA GLN A 148 11.85 -21.43 -23.64
C GLN A 148 13.28 -21.53 -23.12
N ILE A 149 14.24 -20.82 -23.73
CA ILE A 149 15.63 -20.79 -23.31
C ILE A 149 15.85 -19.55 -22.44
N VAL A 150 16.15 -19.77 -21.16
CA VAL A 150 16.31 -18.69 -20.18
C VAL A 150 17.52 -18.96 -19.31
N TYR A 151 18.28 -17.91 -19.02
CA TYR A 151 19.40 -17.91 -18.09
C TYR A 151 19.06 -17.07 -16.86
N VAL A 152 19.39 -17.61 -15.68
CA VAL A 152 19.17 -16.96 -14.38
C VAL A 152 20.51 -16.81 -13.67
N ALA A 153 20.90 -15.56 -13.41
CA ALA A 153 22.04 -15.20 -12.59
C ALA A 153 21.66 -15.24 -11.11
N ALA A 154 22.06 -16.30 -10.41
CA ALA A 154 21.79 -16.51 -9.00
C ALA A 154 22.99 -16.06 -8.17
N LEU A 155 22.75 -15.07 -7.30
CA LEU A 155 23.76 -14.54 -6.41
C LEU A 155 23.91 -15.34 -5.12
N GLY A 156 22.89 -16.10 -4.71
CA GLY A 156 22.85 -16.82 -3.44
C GLY A 156 22.64 -15.92 -2.23
N HIS A 157 22.60 -16.55 -1.06
CA HIS A 157 22.38 -15.92 0.23
C HIS A 157 23.37 -14.76 0.49
N LEU A 158 22.88 -13.58 0.86
CA LEU A 158 23.74 -12.43 1.16
C LEU A 158 24.55 -12.62 2.46
N TRP A 159 23.94 -13.27 3.47
CA TRP A 159 24.50 -13.48 4.81
C TRP A 159 25.13 -14.88 4.98
N GLY A 160 24.99 -15.74 3.96
CA GLY A 160 25.24 -17.17 4.00
C GLY A 160 26.15 -17.69 2.88
N ALA A 161 26.79 -18.83 3.15
CA ALA A 161 27.46 -19.62 2.10
C ALA A 161 26.35 -20.46 1.52
N ASN A 162 26.25 -20.56 0.21
CA ASN A 162 25.12 -21.24 -0.36
C ASN A 162 25.48 -21.91 -1.69
N GLN A 163 24.96 -23.13 -1.86
CA GLN A 163 25.22 -23.96 -3.03
C GLN A 163 24.36 -23.54 -4.23
N GLU A 164 23.29 -22.76 -4.08
CA GLU A 164 22.46 -22.27 -5.20
C GLU A 164 23.05 -21.05 -5.93
N ARG A 165 24.29 -20.66 -5.61
CA ARG A 165 25.02 -19.65 -6.40
C ARG A 165 25.36 -20.17 -7.79
N GLY A 166 25.35 -19.29 -8.79
CA GLY A 166 25.81 -19.61 -10.14
C GLY A 166 24.92 -19.08 -11.25
N LEU A 167 25.16 -19.57 -12.47
CA LEU A 167 24.28 -19.33 -13.61
C LEU A 167 23.50 -20.60 -13.91
N TYR A 168 22.18 -20.47 -13.99
CA TYR A 168 21.26 -21.54 -14.34
C TYR A 168 20.72 -21.33 -15.75
N LYS A 169 20.51 -22.42 -16.48
CA LYS A 169 19.90 -22.45 -17.80
C LYS A 169 18.71 -23.40 -17.80
N THR A 170 17.61 -22.97 -18.41
CA THR A 170 16.52 -23.84 -18.84
C THR A 170 16.40 -23.81 -20.36
N VAL A 171 15.89 -24.89 -20.95
CA VAL A 171 15.56 -24.99 -22.38
C VAL A 171 14.11 -25.44 -22.62
N ASP A 172 13.36 -25.67 -21.53
CA ASP A 172 11.98 -26.18 -21.54
C ASP A 172 11.00 -25.19 -20.87
N GLY A 173 11.41 -23.93 -20.78
CA GLY A 173 10.61 -22.86 -20.21
C GLY A 173 10.53 -22.86 -18.70
N GLY A 174 11.54 -23.40 -18.01
CA GLY A 174 11.73 -23.41 -16.56
C GLY A 174 11.20 -24.65 -15.85
N LYS A 175 10.82 -25.71 -16.58
CA LYS A 175 10.40 -26.97 -15.94
C LYS A 175 11.60 -27.68 -15.33
N THR A 176 12.76 -27.57 -15.97
CA THR A 176 14.04 -28.05 -15.46
C THR A 176 15.12 -26.98 -15.55
N TRP A 177 16.08 -27.04 -14.63
CA TRP A 177 17.19 -26.11 -14.53
C TRP A 177 18.53 -26.86 -14.48
N ASN A 178 19.47 -26.40 -15.29
CA ASN A 178 20.86 -26.87 -15.28
C ASN A 178 21.76 -25.74 -14.80
N ARG A 179 22.57 -25.98 -13.77
CA ARG A 179 23.61 -25.04 -13.35
C ARG A 179 24.79 -25.13 -14.31
N VAL A 180 24.92 -24.13 -15.17
CA VAL A 180 25.89 -24.10 -16.28
C VAL A 180 27.19 -23.40 -15.92
N LEU A 181 27.20 -22.55 -14.88
CA LEU A 181 28.40 -21.94 -14.33
C LEU A 181 28.31 -21.94 -12.80
N PHE A 182 29.32 -22.49 -12.14
CA PHE A 182 29.49 -22.47 -10.69
C PHE A 182 30.95 -22.21 -10.36
N VAL A 183 31.21 -21.28 -9.43
CA VAL A 183 32.57 -20.95 -9.01
C VAL A 183 32.85 -21.57 -7.63
N ASN A 184 32.08 -21.16 -6.61
CA ASN A 184 32.07 -21.72 -5.26
C ASN A 184 30.84 -21.19 -4.48
N GLU A 185 30.71 -21.56 -3.20
CA GLU A 185 29.57 -21.19 -2.33
C GLU A 185 29.53 -19.73 -1.85
N ASP A 186 30.56 -18.94 -2.17
CA ASP A 186 30.67 -17.51 -1.85
C ASP A 186 30.61 -16.60 -3.07
N THR A 187 30.69 -17.18 -4.28
CA THR A 187 30.80 -16.47 -5.55
C THR A 187 29.55 -16.71 -6.39
N GLY A 188 28.69 -15.69 -6.45
CA GLY A 188 27.45 -15.71 -7.21
C GLY A 188 27.58 -15.02 -8.57
N VAL A 189 26.64 -15.29 -9.48
CA VAL A 189 26.55 -14.58 -10.76
C VAL A 189 25.55 -13.44 -10.60
N VAL A 190 25.98 -12.22 -10.92
CA VAL A 190 25.19 -10.98 -10.74
C VAL A 190 24.52 -10.52 -12.02
N ASP A 191 25.16 -10.75 -13.15
CA ASP A 191 24.70 -10.25 -14.44
C ASP A 191 24.98 -11.29 -15.53
N VAL A 192 24.08 -11.33 -16.51
CA VAL A 192 24.17 -12.21 -17.68
C VAL A 192 23.62 -11.48 -18.90
N LYS A 193 24.35 -11.55 -20.02
CA LYS A 193 23.94 -10.96 -21.30
C LYS A 193 24.10 -11.98 -22.42
N ILE A 194 23.08 -12.06 -23.26
CA ILE A 194 23.06 -12.88 -24.48
C ILE A 194 23.29 -11.93 -25.65
N ASP A 195 24.17 -12.30 -26.57
CA ASP A 195 24.31 -11.59 -27.84
C ASP A 195 22.98 -11.69 -28.62
N PRO A 196 22.31 -10.56 -28.94
CA PRO A 196 20.99 -10.58 -29.55
C PRO A 196 20.98 -11.09 -31.00
N ARG A 197 22.15 -11.24 -31.64
CA ARG A 197 22.30 -11.79 -33.01
C ARG A 197 22.82 -13.22 -33.03
N ASN A 198 23.51 -13.63 -31.97
CA ASN A 198 24.05 -14.99 -31.84
C ASN A 198 23.89 -15.49 -30.39
N PRO A 199 22.76 -16.14 -30.05
CA PRO A 199 22.47 -16.54 -28.68
C PRO A 199 23.41 -17.60 -28.09
N ASP A 200 24.31 -18.18 -28.89
CA ASP A 200 25.39 -19.03 -28.39
C ASP A 200 26.49 -18.23 -27.66
N THR A 201 26.60 -16.92 -27.94
CA THR A 201 27.55 -16.03 -27.26
C THR A 201 26.92 -15.39 -26.03
N ILE A 202 27.47 -15.70 -24.86
CA ILE A 202 26.91 -15.29 -23.56
C ILE A 202 28.04 -14.78 -22.67
N PHE A 203 27.78 -13.69 -21.96
CA PHE A 203 28.65 -13.17 -20.92
C PHE A 203 28.01 -13.36 -19.55
N ALA A 204 28.79 -13.77 -18.56
CA ALA A 204 28.37 -13.92 -17.17
C ALA A 204 29.38 -13.27 -16.23
N ALA A 205 28.89 -12.38 -15.36
CA ALA A 205 29.71 -11.69 -14.36
C ALA A 205 29.51 -12.37 -13.00
N ALA A 206 30.59 -12.94 -12.44
CA ALA A 206 30.56 -13.56 -11.13
C ALA A 206 31.44 -12.80 -10.14
N TYR A 207 30.99 -12.65 -8.89
CA TYR A 207 31.80 -12.04 -7.84
C TYR A 207 31.56 -12.65 -6.46
N GLU A 208 32.63 -12.69 -5.67
CA GLU A 208 32.65 -13.15 -4.28
C GLU A 208 32.00 -12.09 -3.38
N ARG A 209 31.04 -12.51 -2.53
CA ARG A 209 30.35 -11.58 -1.61
C ARG A 209 29.90 -12.25 -0.33
N ARG A 210 30.06 -11.54 0.80
CA ARG A 210 29.48 -11.93 2.09
C ARG A 210 29.19 -10.73 2.98
N ARG A 211 27.97 -10.64 3.51
CA ARG A 211 27.61 -9.72 4.59
C ARG A 211 27.60 -10.44 5.94
N THR A 212 27.96 -9.72 6.99
CA THR A 212 27.79 -10.10 8.40
C THR A 212 27.15 -8.94 9.16
N PRO A 213 26.62 -9.14 10.38
CA PRO A 213 25.99 -8.05 11.15
C PRO A 213 26.90 -6.83 11.39
N PHE A 214 28.22 -7.01 11.27
CA PHE A 214 29.25 -6.03 11.61
C PHE A 214 30.08 -5.54 10.40
N GLY A 215 29.80 -6.02 9.18
CA GLY A 215 30.53 -5.60 7.98
C GLY A 215 30.15 -6.34 6.69
N PHE A 216 30.85 -6.02 5.61
CA PHE A 216 30.63 -6.59 4.28
C PHE A 216 31.96 -6.81 3.56
N ASN A 217 32.17 -7.99 2.99
CA ASN A 217 33.20 -8.20 1.97
C ASN A 217 32.52 -8.24 0.59
N GLY A 218 32.82 -7.22 -0.23
CA GLY A 218 32.25 -7.03 -1.56
C GLY A 218 33.14 -7.53 -2.71
N GLY A 219 34.14 -8.37 -2.44
CA GLY A 219 34.96 -8.97 -3.50
C GLY A 219 36.00 -9.97 -3.03
N GLY A 220 36.66 -10.59 -4.01
CA GLY A 220 37.64 -11.64 -3.80
C GLY A 220 38.34 -12.09 -5.08
N PRO A 221 39.29 -13.04 -4.99
CA PRO A 221 40.07 -13.52 -6.14
C PRO A 221 39.26 -14.43 -7.09
N ALA A 222 38.13 -14.97 -6.63
CA ALA A 222 37.26 -15.83 -7.42
C ALA A 222 36.38 -15.04 -8.42
N SER A 223 36.25 -13.72 -8.23
CA SER A 223 35.45 -12.85 -9.09
C SER A 223 36.06 -12.70 -10.49
N ALA A 224 35.24 -12.80 -11.54
CA ALA A 224 35.66 -12.61 -12.93
C ALA A 224 34.48 -12.46 -13.90
N LEU A 225 34.79 -12.00 -15.10
CA LEU A 225 33.91 -12.05 -16.26
C LEU A 225 34.20 -13.34 -17.06
N TYR A 226 33.14 -14.03 -17.45
CA TYR A 226 33.20 -15.27 -18.22
C TYR A 226 32.45 -15.11 -19.54
N LYS A 227 32.91 -15.80 -20.58
CA LYS A 227 32.26 -15.88 -21.89
C LYS A 227 32.03 -17.34 -22.27
N SER A 228 30.86 -17.61 -22.84
CA SER A 228 30.56 -18.83 -23.58
C SER A 228 30.34 -18.49 -25.06
N SER A 229 30.62 -19.44 -25.95
CA SER A 229 30.36 -19.36 -27.39
C SER A 229 29.63 -20.59 -27.91
N ASP A 230 29.05 -21.38 -27.00
CA ASP A 230 28.33 -22.64 -27.27
C ASP A 230 27.03 -22.73 -26.43
N GLY A 231 26.44 -21.57 -26.12
CA GLY A 231 25.17 -21.49 -25.39
C GLY A 231 25.30 -21.93 -23.93
N GLY A 232 26.45 -21.72 -23.31
CA GLY A 232 26.71 -22.00 -21.89
C GLY A 232 27.16 -23.42 -21.59
N ALA A 233 27.50 -24.24 -22.58
CA ALA A 233 28.03 -25.59 -22.35
C ALA A 233 29.47 -25.53 -21.81
N THR A 234 30.28 -24.60 -22.31
CA THR A 234 31.62 -24.30 -21.80
C THR A 234 31.81 -22.81 -21.54
N TRP A 235 32.71 -22.50 -20.60
CA TRP A 235 32.98 -21.14 -20.14
C TRP A 235 34.47 -20.82 -20.12
N LYS A 236 34.83 -19.68 -20.69
CA LYS A 236 36.17 -19.11 -20.68
C LYS A 236 36.22 -17.90 -19.74
N LYS A 237 37.11 -17.95 -18.74
CA LYS A 237 37.45 -16.77 -17.92
C LYS A 237 38.16 -15.74 -18.80
N LEU A 238 37.66 -14.52 -18.86
CA LEU A 238 38.25 -13.43 -19.63
C LEU A 238 39.34 -12.74 -18.81
N THR A 239 40.51 -12.51 -19.41
CA THR A 239 41.66 -11.92 -18.69
C THR A 239 42.40 -10.86 -19.51
N LYS A 240 42.42 -10.94 -20.83
CA LYS A 240 43.23 -10.06 -21.68
C LYS A 240 42.78 -8.61 -21.58
N GLY A 241 43.60 -7.76 -20.95
CA GLY A 241 43.31 -6.33 -20.75
C GLY A 241 42.42 -6.01 -19.53
N LEU A 242 42.04 -7.02 -18.76
CA LEU A 242 41.24 -6.88 -17.53
C LEU A 242 42.15 -6.84 -16.29
N PRO A 243 41.73 -6.15 -15.21
CA PRO A 243 42.65 -5.75 -14.14
C PRO A 243 43.06 -6.89 -13.19
N TYR A 244 42.36 -8.03 -13.22
CA TYR A 244 42.67 -9.22 -12.41
C TYR A 244 43.49 -10.28 -13.16
N ALA A 245 43.97 -9.98 -14.37
CA ALA A 245 44.76 -10.92 -15.17
C ALA A 245 46.07 -11.36 -14.50
N SER A 246 46.70 -10.45 -13.76
CA SER A 246 47.95 -10.68 -13.01
C SER A 246 47.73 -11.35 -11.65
N GLY A 247 46.48 -11.65 -11.25
CA GLY A 247 46.16 -12.10 -9.90
C GLY A 247 46.41 -11.05 -8.81
N SER A 248 46.58 -9.79 -9.19
CA SER A 248 46.83 -8.69 -8.26
C SER A 248 45.51 -8.16 -7.71
N GLY A 249 45.27 -8.29 -6.41
CA GLY A 249 44.14 -7.65 -5.72
C GLY A 249 42.80 -8.39 -5.81
N ASP A 250 41.89 -8.06 -4.89
CA ASP A 250 40.52 -8.57 -4.90
C ASP A 250 39.70 -7.83 -5.97
N THR A 251 38.82 -8.58 -6.66
CA THR A 251 37.85 -8.03 -7.62
C THR A 251 36.45 -8.11 -7.02
N GLY A 252 35.71 -7.02 -7.11
CA GLY A 252 34.35 -6.92 -6.58
C GLY A 252 33.28 -7.04 -7.66
N ARG A 253 32.18 -6.29 -7.50
CA ARG A 253 31.03 -6.31 -8.42
C ARG A 253 31.45 -5.94 -9.85
N ILE A 254 30.84 -6.63 -10.82
CA ILE A 254 31.08 -6.47 -12.26
C ILE A 254 29.74 -6.34 -12.97
N GLY A 255 29.59 -5.35 -13.85
CA GLY A 255 28.48 -5.23 -14.78
C GLY A 255 28.95 -5.37 -16.22
N VAL A 256 28.10 -5.89 -17.12
CA VAL A 256 28.42 -6.08 -18.53
C VAL A 256 27.24 -5.68 -19.43
N THR A 257 27.52 -5.06 -20.58
CA THR A 257 26.49 -4.76 -21.58
C THR A 257 27.03 -4.92 -23.00
N ILE A 258 26.13 -5.26 -23.94
CA ILE A 258 26.44 -5.53 -25.34
C ILE A 258 25.75 -4.46 -26.17
N TYR A 259 26.44 -3.88 -27.15
CA TYR A 259 25.81 -2.97 -28.10
C TYR A 259 24.93 -3.76 -29.10
N PRO A 260 23.60 -3.55 -29.12
CA PRO A 260 22.71 -4.43 -29.87
C PRO A 260 22.86 -4.33 -31.40
N ARG A 261 23.38 -3.21 -31.93
CA ARG A 261 23.59 -3.01 -33.37
C ARG A 261 24.97 -3.47 -33.87
N ASP A 262 25.91 -3.75 -32.97
CA ASP A 262 27.16 -4.43 -33.30
C ASP A 262 27.67 -5.18 -32.05
N PRO A 263 27.31 -6.46 -31.91
CA PRO A 263 27.70 -7.27 -30.74
C PRO A 263 29.21 -7.56 -30.61
N ALA A 264 30.03 -7.12 -31.57
CA ALA A 264 31.49 -7.08 -31.36
C ALA A 264 31.86 -6.10 -30.25
N ILE A 265 31.04 -5.05 -30.04
CA ILE A 265 31.24 -4.02 -29.04
C ILE A 265 30.59 -4.43 -27.72
N VAL A 266 31.42 -4.61 -26.71
CA VAL A 266 31.01 -4.99 -25.35
C VAL A 266 31.67 -4.05 -24.36
N TYR A 267 30.91 -3.62 -23.36
CA TYR A 267 31.45 -2.84 -22.25
C TYR A 267 31.32 -3.59 -20.93
N ALA A 268 32.27 -3.35 -20.03
CA ALA A 268 32.25 -3.84 -18.66
C ALA A 268 32.63 -2.72 -17.70
N ILE A 269 32.03 -2.73 -16.51
CA ILE A 269 32.43 -1.92 -15.36
C ILE A 269 32.89 -2.87 -14.26
N VAL A 270 34.11 -2.65 -13.74
CA VAL A 270 34.78 -3.62 -12.85
C VAL A 270 35.23 -2.92 -11.58
N GLN A 271 34.76 -3.39 -10.41
CA GLN A 271 35.32 -3.00 -9.12
C GLN A 271 36.67 -3.66 -8.92
N HIS A 272 37.74 -2.87 -8.95
CA HIS A 272 39.10 -3.30 -8.69
C HIS A 272 39.97 -2.08 -8.31
N ALA A 273 41.14 -2.29 -7.69
CA ALA A 273 42.08 -1.20 -7.41
C ALA A 273 42.48 -0.43 -8.69
N ASP A 274 42.73 -1.19 -9.77
CA ASP A 274 42.96 -0.68 -11.13
C ASP A 274 41.71 -0.75 -12.02
N GLY A 275 40.52 -0.79 -11.40
CA GLY A 275 39.22 -0.96 -12.06
C GLY A 275 38.72 0.27 -12.82
N GLY A 276 37.44 0.22 -13.22
CA GLY A 276 36.77 1.26 -14.01
C GLY A 276 35.99 0.69 -15.19
N ILE A 277 35.92 1.48 -16.27
CA ILE A 277 35.21 1.14 -17.51
C ILE A 277 36.18 0.48 -18.49
N PHE A 278 35.76 -0.63 -19.09
CA PHE A 278 36.48 -1.37 -20.11
C PHE A 278 35.58 -1.56 -21.33
N ARG A 279 36.19 -1.50 -22.52
CA ARG A 279 35.52 -1.72 -23.80
C ARG A 279 36.28 -2.76 -24.62
N SER A 280 35.54 -3.64 -25.27
CA SER A 280 36.01 -4.59 -26.28
C SER A 280 35.34 -4.26 -27.61
N GLU A 281 36.04 -4.51 -28.71
CA GLU A 281 35.55 -4.41 -30.10
C GLU A 281 35.66 -5.75 -30.84
N ASP A 282 35.93 -6.84 -30.13
CA ASP A 282 36.21 -8.17 -30.69
C ASP A 282 35.42 -9.27 -29.97
N HIS A 283 34.15 -8.98 -29.62
CA HIS A 283 33.26 -9.87 -28.88
C HIS A 283 33.83 -10.29 -27.52
N GLY A 284 34.48 -9.38 -26.81
CA GLY A 284 35.00 -9.59 -25.45
C GLY A 284 36.32 -10.38 -25.38
N GLU A 285 37.02 -10.60 -26.50
CA GLU A 285 38.30 -11.32 -26.50
C GLU A 285 39.46 -10.49 -25.96
N THR A 286 39.48 -9.19 -26.23
CA THR A 286 40.42 -8.22 -25.68
C THR A 286 39.72 -6.97 -25.16
N TRP A 287 40.26 -6.41 -24.07
CA TRP A 287 39.65 -5.28 -23.37
C TRP A 287 40.62 -4.10 -23.28
N THR A 288 40.08 -2.90 -23.52
CA THR A 288 40.78 -1.64 -23.34
C THR A 288 40.16 -0.88 -22.17
N LYS A 289 40.97 -0.43 -21.22
CA LYS A 289 40.51 0.46 -20.14
C LYS A 289 40.21 1.84 -20.72
N MET A 290 38.99 2.32 -20.51
CA MET A 290 38.53 3.61 -21.00
C MET A 290 38.73 4.70 -19.96
N SER A 291 38.39 4.42 -18.71
CA SER A 291 38.58 5.31 -17.56
C SER A 291 38.56 4.54 -16.24
N SER A 292 38.82 5.23 -15.13
CA SER A 292 38.69 4.67 -13.77
C SER A 292 37.29 4.91 -13.15
N ALA A 293 36.31 5.36 -13.93
CA ALA A 293 34.96 5.67 -13.41
C ALA A 293 34.24 4.40 -12.94
N ASN A 294 33.94 4.34 -11.63
CA ASN A 294 33.08 3.33 -11.02
C ASN A 294 32.57 3.86 -9.67
N PRO A 295 31.52 4.70 -9.66
CA PRO A 295 31.04 5.35 -8.45
C PRO A 295 30.30 4.32 -7.57
N ASN A 296 30.61 4.34 -6.27
CA ASN A 296 30.08 3.43 -5.25
C ASN A 296 29.92 1.96 -5.72
N PRO A 297 31.02 1.27 -6.08
CA PRO A 297 30.98 -0.04 -6.72
C PRO A 297 30.20 -1.17 -6.00
N PRO A 298 30.18 -1.31 -4.65
CA PRO A 298 29.41 -2.38 -4.02
C PRO A 298 27.91 -2.29 -4.28
N TYR A 299 27.39 -1.08 -4.56
CA TYR A 299 25.96 -0.83 -4.72
C TYR A 299 25.52 -0.79 -6.19
N PHE A 300 26.32 -0.18 -7.07
CA PHE A 300 25.93 0.05 -8.46
C PHE A 300 26.65 -0.89 -9.43
N SER A 301 27.89 -0.54 -9.82
CA SER A 301 28.67 -1.23 -10.86
C SER A 301 27.80 -1.75 -12.02
N ASN A 302 26.88 -0.91 -12.49
CA ASN A 302 25.99 -1.13 -13.61
C ASN A 302 26.24 -0.04 -14.67
N LEU A 303 26.15 -0.42 -15.94
CA LEU A 303 26.27 0.50 -17.07
C LEU A 303 25.20 0.23 -18.12
N PHE A 304 24.76 1.30 -18.79
CA PHE A 304 23.68 1.26 -19.78
C PHE A 304 24.18 1.91 -21.07
N ILE A 305 24.00 1.23 -22.20
CA ILE A 305 24.45 1.70 -23.52
C ILE A 305 23.26 2.20 -24.33
N ASP A 306 23.42 3.32 -25.05
CA ASP A 306 22.42 3.79 -25.98
C ASP A 306 22.26 2.74 -27.11
N PRO A 307 21.06 2.17 -27.33
CA PRO A 307 20.85 1.19 -28.39
C PRO A 307 21.10 1.73 -29.81
N ASN A 308 21.24 3.06 -29.95
CA ASN A 308 21.48 3.74 -31.23
C ASN A 308 22.84 4.46 -31.31
N ASN A 309 23.69 4.39 -30.28
CA ASN A 309 25.02 5.01 -30.28
C ASN A 309 25.99 4.25 -29.36
N ASP A 310 26.99 3.58 -29.93
CA ASP A 310 27.95 2.75 -29.18
C ASP A 310 28.93 3.55 -28.29
N LEU A 311 29.06 4.86 -28.52
CA LEU A 311 29.90 5.75 -27.71
C LEU A 311 29.13 6.39 -26.56
N ARG A 312 27.80 6.29 -26.53
CA ARG A 312 26.98 6.88 -25.49
C ARG A 312 26.60 5.84 -24.45
N ILE A 313 27.07 6.06 -23.23
CA ILE A 313 26.78 5.20 -22.08
C ILE A 313 26.40 6.03 -20.86
N TRP A 314 25.60 5.46 -19.98
CA TRP A 314 25.30 5.97 -18.65
C TRP A 314 25.79 4.99 -17.60
N ILE A 315 26.14 5.51 -16.44
CA ILE A 315 26.47 4.71 -15.27
C ILE A 315 25.62 5.13 -14.07
N ALA A 316 25.30 4.15 -13.26
CA ALA A 316 24.63 4.33 -11.98
C ALA A 316 25.61 4.93 -10.95
N ALA A 317 25.19 5.94 -10.18
CA ALA A 317 26.03 6.64 -9.20
C ALA A 317 25.25 7.19 -8.00
N LEU A 318 25.94 7.72 -7.00
CA LEU A 318 25.33 8.49 -5.90
C LEU A 318 25.13 9.95 -6.32
N GLN A 319 24.20 10.65 -5.69
CA GLN A 319 24.23 12.11 -5.73
C GLN A 319 25.43 12.60 -4.89
N GLY A 320 26.18 13.59 -5.38
CA GLY A 320 27.37 14.10 -4.70
C GLY A 320 28.70 13.40 -5.02
N SER A 321 28.75 12.41 -5.91
CA SER A 321 30.02 11.79 -6.39
C SER A 321 30.81 12.65 -7.39
N GLY A 322 30.84 13.97 -7.19
CA GLY A 322 31.56 14.93 -8.03
C GLY A 322 31.08 14.91 -9.49
N GLU A 323 32.02 14.81 -10.44
CA GLU A 323 31.73 14.75 -11.89
C GLU A 323 30.93 13.50 -12.31
N LEU A 324 30.83 12.50 -11.42
CA LEU A 324 30.03 11.29 -11.62
C LEU A 324 28.68 11.37 -10.91
N ALA A 325 28.28 12.51 -10.34
CA ALA A 325 27.05 12.62 -9.58
C ALA A 325 25.79 12.46 -10.46
N GLY A 326 24.78 11.76 -9.93
CA GLY A 326 23.50 11.56 -10.61
C GLY A 326 23.57 10.50 -11.71
N VAL A 327 22.73 10.63 -12.75
CA VAL A 327 22.90 9.84 -13.98
C VAL A 327 24.12 10.38 -14.72
N ALA A 328 25.33 9.88 -14.47
CA ALA A 328 26.50 10.32 -15.24
C ALA A 328 26.49 9.69 -16.63
N TYR A 329 26.81 10.46 -17.66
CA TYR A 329 26.85 9.98 -19.05
C TYR A 329 28.17 10.30 -19.75
N SER A 330 28.49 9.47 -20.73
CA SER A 330 29.63 9.64 -21.63
C SER A 330 29.13 9.72 -23.07
N GLN A 331 29.88 10.42 -23.93
CA GLN A 331 29.66 10.47 -25.38
C GLN A 331 30.90 9.99 -26.17
N ASP A 332 31.93 9.50 -25.48
CA ASP A 332 33.22 9.12 -26.07
C ASP A 332 33.64 7.69 -25.72
N GLY A 333 32.65 6.85 -25.41
CA GLY A 333 32.85 5.44 -25.05
C GLY A 333 33.42 5.26 -23.65
N GLY A 334 33.03 6.10 -22.69
CA GLY A 334 33.41 5.98 -21.29
C GLY A 334 34.80 6.50 -20.93
N LYS A 335 35.43 7.31 -21.80
CA LYS A 335 36.71 7.96 -21.50
C LYS A 335 36.51 9.15 -20.58
N THR A 336 35.48 9.94 -20.85
CA THR A 336 35.06 11.07 -20.01
C THR A 336 33.58 10.96 -19.67
N PHE A 337 33.22 11.51 -18.51
CA PHE A 337 31.85 11.57 -18.01
C PHE A 337 31.47 12.99 -17.65
N ALA A 338 30.20 13.32 -17.83
CA ALA A 338 29.60 14.54 -17.35
C ALA A 338 28.36 14.20 -16.51
N PRO A 339 28.05 15.01 -15.47
CA PRO A 339 26.76 14.91 -14.80
C PRO A 339 25.65 15.27 -15.81
N THR A 340 24.51 14.59 -15.73
CA THR A 340 23.30 14.96 -16.50
C THR A 340 22.60 16.18 -15.92
N TRP A 341 21.62 16.69 -16.67
CA TRP A 341 20.67 17.73 -16.26
C TRP A 341 19.64 17.30 -15.20
N GLY A 342 19.72 16.07 -14.67
CA GLY A 342 18.77 15.46 -13.73
C GLY A 342 18.90 15.90 -12.27
N THR A 343 19.17 17.18 -11.98
CA THR A 343 19.34 17.67 -10.60
C THR A 343 18.07 17.56 -9.73
N LYS A 344 16.92 17.31 -10.35
CA LYS A 344 15.62 17.11 -9.69
C LYS A 344 15.20 15.63 -9.59
N VAL A 345 16.09 14.71 -9.93
CA VAL A 345 15.87 13.27 -9.72
C VAL A 345 16.48 12.88 -8.37
N HIS A 346 15.79 12.00 -7.65
CA HIS A 346 16.31 11.42 -6.41
C HIS A 346 17.66 10.69 -6.62
N ALA A 347 18.46 10.59 -5.57
CA ALA A 347 19.74 9.89 -5.57
C ALA A 347 19.58 8.35 -5.70
N ASP A 348 20.71 7.67 -5.85
CA ASP A 348 20.85 6.20 -5.91
C ASP A 348 20.21 5.54 -7.14
N PHE A 349 20.96 5.49 -8.25
CA PHE A 349 20.46 5.02 -9.54
C PHE A 349 20.72 3.53 -9.73
N HIS A 350 19.68 2.72 -9.94
CA HIS A 350 19.81 1.26 -10.02
C HIS A 350 19.45 0.70 -11.38
N ALA A 351 18.39 1.24 -11.98
CA ALA A 351 17.77 0.74 -13.19
C ALA A 351 17.65 1.83 -14.25
N MET A 352 17.81 1.43 -15.51
CA MET A 352 17.55 2.30 -16.65
C MET A 352 17.06 1.46 -17.84
N TRP A 353 16.06 2.00 -18.53
CA TRP A 353 15.63 1.53 -19.84
C TRP A 353 15.73 2.67 -20.84
N ILE A 354 16.26 2.38 -22.02
CA ILE A 354 16.37 3.33 -23.14
C ILE A 354 15.62 2.70 -24.30
N ASP A 355 14.66 3.44 -24.86
CA ASP A 355 13.85 2.96 -25.97
C ASP A 355 14.74 2.64 -27.20
N PRO A 356 14.78 1.37 -27.66
CA PRO A 356 15.58 0.99 -28.82
C PRO A 356 15.22 1.74 -30.10
N ALA A 357 13.97 2.18 -30.25
CA ALA A 357 13.52 2.95 -31.39
C ALA A 357 13.75 4.46 -31.24
N ASN A 358 13.94 4.96 -30.02
CA ASN A 358 14.03 6.39 -29.73
C ASN A 358 14.84 6.71 -28.48
N SER A 359 16.13 7.02 -28.63
CA SER A 359 17.03 7.35 -27.50
C SER A 359 16.63 8.59 -26.67
N ASN A 360 15.56 9.31 -27.01
CA ASN A 360 15.02 10.38 -26.17
C ASN A 360 14.03 9.88 -25.12
N HIS A 361 13.44 8.70 -25.32
CA HIS A 361 12.49 8.08 -24.39
C HIS A 361 13.24 7.13 -23.46
N MET A 362 13.29 7.47 -22.17
CA MET A 362 14.02 6.69 -21.18
C MET A 362 13.24 6.61 -19.87
N LEU A 363 13.46 5.52 -19.15
CA LEU A 363 13.05 5.32 -17.76
C LEU A 363 14.30 5.20 -16.90
N ILE A 364 14.23 5.75 -15.69
CA ILE A 364 15.22 5.53 -14.65
C ILE A 364 14.52 5.17 -13.35
N GLY A 365 15.18 4.30 -12.59
CA GLY A 365 14.72 3.77 -11.32
C GLY A 365 15.76 4.06 -10.27
N VAL A 366 15.33 4.70 -9.20
CA VAL A 366 16.17 5.20 -8.12
C VAL A 366 15.55 4.86 -6.76
N ASP A 367 16.22 5.22 -5.65
CA ASP A 367 15.67 4.96 -4.29
C ASP A 367 14.38 5.75 -4.00
N GLY A 368 14.13 6.84 -4.74
CA GLY A 368 12.90 7.67 -4.70
C GLY A 368 11.87 7.37 -5.80
N GLY A 369 11.93 6.21 -6.46
CA GLY A 369 10.89 5.76 -7.40
C GLY A 369 11.27 5.83 -8.87
N ILE A 370 10.27 6.07 -9.71
CA ILE A 370 10.35 5.97 -11.17
C ILE A 370 10.35 7.36 -11.79
N TYR A 371 11.24 7.59 -12.75
CA TYR A 371 11.25 8.82 -13.55
C TYR A 371 11.29 8.50 -15.04
N MET A 372 10.55 9.29 -15.82
CA MET A 372 10.49 9.17 -17.28
C MET A 372 10.97 10.46 -17.95
N THR A 373 11.62 10.34 -19.11
CA THR A 373 12.00 11.47 -19.95
C THR A 373 11.63 11.19 -21.42
N ARG A 374 11.33 12.26 -22.16
CA ARG A 374 11.10 12.23 -23.62
C ARG A 374 12.05 13.16 -24.39
N ASP A 375 13.07 13.67 -23.72
CA ASP A 375 14.07 14.59 -24.27
C ASP A 375 15.50 14.20 -23.87
N ARG A 376 15.72 12.90 -23.63
CA ARG A 376 17.05 12.32 -23.32
C ARG A 376 17.61 12.79 -21.97
N GLY A 377 16.73 12.97 -20.99
CA GLY A 377 17.10 13.25 -19.60
C GLY A 377 17.41 14.72 -19.32
N ILE A 378 16.92 15.64 -20.17
CA ILE A 378 16.94 17.08 -19.89
C ILE A 378 15.85 17.38 -18.86
N ASN A 379 14.62 16.91 -19.11
CA ASN A 379 13.49 17.01 -18.20
C ASN A 379 13.00 15.62 -17.79
N TRP A 380 12.66 15.49 -16.51
CA TRP A 380 12.18 14.26 -15.90
C TRP A 380 10.80 14.46 -15.30
N ASP A 381 9.97 13.46 -15.51
CA ASP A 381 8.63 13.34 -14.96
C ASP A 381 8.64 12.27 -13.87
N HIS A 382 8.31 12.64 -12.63
CA HIS A 382 8.27 11.74 -11.48
C HIS A 382 6.93 10.99 -11.47
N LEU A 383 6.98 9.67 -11.61
CA LEU A 383 5.79 8.82 -11.63
C LEU A 383 5.48 8.39 -10.18
N ASN A 384 4.95 9.34 -9.38
CA ASN A 384 4.74 9.23 -7.94
C ASN A 384 3.31 8.82 -7.57
N ASP A 385 2.76 7.91 -8.37
CA ASP A 385 1.38 7.45 -8.32
C ASP A 385 1.22 6.01 -7.76
N ILE A 386 2.32 5.42 -7.30
CA ILE A 386 2.36 4.12 -6.62
C ILE A 386 2.97 4.26 -5.20
N ALA A 387 2.26 3.72 -4.20
CA ALA A 387 2.71 3.74 -2.80
C ALA A 387 3.66 2.56 -2.53
N ILE A 388 4.95 2.77 -2.80
CA ILE A 388 6.01 1.77 -2.63
C ILE A 388 7.04 2.13 -1.56
N GLY A 389 6.67 3.02 -0.64
CA GLY A 389 7.55 3.52 0.42
C GLY A 389 8.03 2.41 1.35
N GLN A 390 9.30 2.48 1.73
CA GLN A 390 9.98 1.55 2.63
C GLN A 390 10.01 2.09 4.07
N ALA A 391 8.87 2.05 4.75
CA ALA A 391 8.71 2.58 6.11
C ALA A 391 9.41 1.69 7.16
N TYR A 392 10.13 2.32 8.10
CA TYR A 392 10.84 1.63 9.18
C TYR A 392 10.07 1.54 10.50
N GLN A 393 9.45 2.63 10.90
CA GLN A 393 8.71 2.77 12.17
C GLN A 393 7.55 3.73 11.96
N VAL A 394 6.50 3.63 12.77
CA VAL A 394 5.37 4.57 12.72
C VAL A 394 5.04 5.14 14.09
N GLY A 395 4.75 6.44 14.12
CA GLY A 395 4.17 7.16 15.25
C GLY A 395 2.83 7.78 14.88
N TYR A 396 2.08 8.20 15.88
CA TYR A 396 0.79 8.88 15.70
C TYR A 396 0.64 10.01 16.72
N ASP A 397 -0.17 11.01 16.40
CA ASP A 397 -0.56 12.07 17.32
C ASP A 397 -1.97 11.84 17.89
N MET A 398 -2.50 12.84 18.61
CA MET A 398 -3.86 12.79 19.17
C MET A 398 -4.80 13.82 18.52
N ALA A 399 -4.50 14.32 17.31
CA ALA A 399 -5.39 15.22 16.57
C ALA A 399 -6.65 14.49 16.09
N ARG A 400 -7.63 15.22 15.52
CA ARG A 400 -8.87 14.64 14.94
C ARG A 400 -9.18 15.28 13.57
N PRO A 401 -9.05 14.53 12.45
CA PRO A 401 -8.37 13.24 12.33
C PRO A 401 -6.94 13.27 12.87
N TYR A 402 -6.43 12.14 13.37
CA TYR A 402 -5.05 12.06 13.85
C TYR A 402 -4.09 12.01 12.67
N HIS A 403 -2.82 12.34 12.89
CA HIS A 403 -1.76 12.21 11.91
C HIS A 403 -0.89 10.98 12.21
N VAL A 404 -0.32 10.43 11.16
CA VAL A 404 0.72 9.40 11.21
C VAL A 404 2.05 10.01 10.79
N CYS A 405 3.13 9.60 11.45
CA CYS A 405 4.48 9.95 11.04
C CYS A 405 5.33 8.71 10.86
N SER A 406 6.13 8.66 9.81
CA SER A 406 7.03 7.54 9.55
C SER A 406 8.31 7.99 8.85
N GLY A 407 9.40 7.31 9.16
CA GLY A 407 10.67 7.40 8.44
C GLY A 407 10.81 6.32 7.37
N TYR A 408 11.35 6.71 6.22
CA TYR A 408 11.51 5.87 5.03
C TYR A 408 12.98 5.73 4.63
N GLN A 409 13.35 4.54 4.15
CA GLN A 409 14.68 4.28 3.58
C GLN A 409 15.03 5.30 2.49
N ASP A 410 16.16 5.99 2.63
CA ASP A 410 16.71 7.02 1.73
C ASP A 410 15.79 8.22 1.40
N ASN A 411 14.53 8.24 1.87
CA ASN A 411 13.48 9.17 1.43
C ASN A 411 12.89 10.04 2.56
N GLY A 412 13.60 10.16 3.68
CA GLY A 412 13.27 11.06 4.77
C GLY A 412 12.13 10.59 5.66
N SER A 413 11.64 11.49 6.51
CA SER A 413 10.50 11.29 7.40
C SER A 413 9.32 12.13 6.93
N TRP A 414 8.12 11.53 6.93
CA TRP A 414 6.91 12.14 6.41
C TRP A 414 5.77 12.08 7.41
N TRP A 415 4.97 13.14 7.44
CA TRP A 415 3.83 13.33 8.33
C TRP A 415 2.58 13.61 7.51
N GLY A 416 1.48 12.90 7.79
CA GLY A 416 0.24 13.05 7.03
C GLY A 416 -0.99 12.57 7.79
N PRO A 417 -2.19 12.94 7.35
CA PRO A 417 -3.43 12.66 8.07
C PRO A 417 -3.89 11.21 7.89
N SER A 418 -4.56 10.67 8.91
CA SER A 418 -5.26 9.38 8.84
C SER A 418 -6.53 9.42 7.99
N ALA A 419 -7.12 10.61 7.80
CA ALA A 419 -8.29 10.89 6.99
C ALA A 419 -8.35 12.37 6.63
N VAL A 420 -8.95 12.71 5.49
CA VAL A 420 -9.20 14.09 5.06
C VAL A 420 -10.67 14.33 4.75
N ARG A 421 -11.08 15.60 4.74
CA ARG A 421 -12.45 15.99 4.35
C ARG A 421 -12.70 15.83 2.85
N ASN A 422 -11.65 15.81 2.02
CA ASN A 422 -11.78 15.66 0.57
C ASN A 422 -12.25 14.26 0.20
N VAL A 423 -13.36 14.15 -0.52
CA VAL A 423 -13.93 12.85 -0.93
C VAL A 423 -13.01 12.06 -1.87
N ASN A 424 -12.07 12.74 -2.53
CA ASN A 424 -11.11 12.10 -3.44
C ASN A 424 -10.07 11.24 -2.70
N GLY A 425 -9.95 11.37 -1.36
CA GLY A 425 -8.97 10.64 -0.56
C GLY A 425 -7.78 11.50 -0.14
N ILE A 426 -6.79 10.88 0.50
CA ILE A 426 -5.56 11.49 1.02
C ILE A 426 -4.57 11.65 -0.13
N LEU A 427 -4.41 12.86 -0.63
CA LEU A 427 -3.57 13.16 -1.78
C LEU A 427 -2.10 13.25 -1.38
N ASN A 428 -1.20 13.13 -2.35
CA ASN A 428 0.23 13.39 -2.15
C ASN A 428 0.51 14.79 -1.54
N SER A 429 -0.34 15.79 -1.82
CA SER A 429 -0.22 17.14 -1.27
C SER A 429 -0.63 17.26 0.20
N ASP A 430 -1.30 16.25 0.76
CA ASP A 430 -1.68 16.22 2.19
C ASP A 430 -0.52 15.73 3.07
N TRP A 431 0.54 15.19 2.48
CA TRP A 431 1.75 14.73 3.17
C TRP A 431 2.83 15.81 3.19
N VAL A 432 3.51 15.93 4.34
CA VAL A 432 4.58 16.90 4.56
C VAL A 432 5.88 16.16 4.84
N GLU A 433 6.92 16.48 4.05
CA GLU A 433 8.29 16.05 4.34
C GLU A 433 8.81 16.82 5.56
N VAL A 434 9.32 16.08 6.54
CA VAL A 434 9.74 16.62 7.83
C VAL A 434 11.26 16.72 7.95
N LEU A 435 11.96 15.68 7.50
CA LEU A 435 13.40 15.57 7.53
C LEU A 435 13.86 14.77 6.31
N VAL A 436 14.93 15.21 5.66
CA VAL A 436 15.57 14.51 4.53
C VAL A 436 16.54 13.41 5.01
N GLY A 437 17.04 12.56 4.10
CA GLY A 437 18.00 11.49 4.43
C GLY A 437 17.32 10.13 4.62
N ASP A 438 17.87 9.21 5.39
CA ASP A 438 17.12 8.02 5.81
C ASP A 438 16.29 8.44 7.03
N GLY A 439 14.97 8.35 6.91
CA GLY A 439 14.09 8.52 8.06
C GLY A 439 13.92 7.20 8.81
N PHE A 440 13.91 7.24 10.14
CA PHE A 440 13.64 6.06 10.97
C PHE A 440 12.48 6.29 11.95
N HIS A 441 12.78 6.47 13.25
CA HIS A 441 11.77 6.76 14.25
C HIS A 441 11.22 8.18 14.03
N CYS A 442 9.91 8.29 13.81
CA CYS A 442 9.19 9.56 13.88
C CYS A 442 8.06 9.44 14.93
N GLN A 443 8.25 10.07 16.08
CA GLN A 443 7.41 9.88 17.27
C GLN A 443 6.80 11.21 17.72
N PRO A 444 5.51 11.47 17.41
CA PRO A 444 4.80 12.62 17.96
C PRO A 444 4.64 12.54 19.49
N ASP A 445 4.74 13.68 20.15
CA ASP A 445 4.40 13.82 21.57
C ASP A 445 2.87 13.70 21.73
N LEU A 446 2.42 12.72 22.52
CA LEU A 446 0.98 12.47 22.72
C LEU A 446 0.27 13.56 23.51
N ALA A 447 0.99 14.43 24.21
CA ALA A 447 0.46 15.57 24.96
C ALA A 447 0.48 16.89 24.15
N ASP A 448 1.29 16.98 23.09
CA ASP A 448 1.35 18.13 22.18
C ASP A 448 1.58 17.67 20.74
N SER A 449 0.51 17.63 19.94
CA SER A 449 0.57 17.13 18.55
C SER A 449 1.40 17.99 17.60
N ASN A 450 1.90 19.16 18.05
CA ASN A 450 2.85 19.94 17.25
C ASN A 450 4.30 19.50 17.48
N LEU A 451 4.60 18.77 18.56
CA LEU A 451 5.95 18.34 18.89
C LEU A 451 6.20 16.92 18.41
N VAL A 452 7.32 16.72 17.71
CA VAL A 452 7.72 15.41 17.19
C VAL A 452 9.22 15.18 17.38
N TYR A 453 9.59 13.97 17.76
CA TYR A 453 10.97 13.48 17.80
C TYR A 453 11.27 12.68 16.55
N ILE A 454 12.40 12.98 15.89
CA ILE A 454 12.75 12.37 14.61
C ILE A 454 14.18 11.91 14.64
N GLU A 455 14.39 10.65 14.27
CA GLU A 455 15.68 10.00 14.15
C GLU A 455 16.06 9.79 12.68
N SER A 456 17.34 10.01 12.38
CA SER A 456 18.00 9.70 11.11
C SER A 456 19.38 9.09 11.38
N GLN A 457 20.12 8.74 10.33
CA GLN A 457 21.30 7.84 10.40
C GLN A 457 22.25 8.12 11.55
N ASP A 458 22.78 7.02 12.10
CA ASP A 458 23.84 6.99 13.11
C ASP A 458 23.45 7.76 14.39
N GLY A 459 22.17 7.69 14.78
CA GLY A 459 21.65 8.26 16.02
C GLY A 459 21.42 9.77 16.00
N SER A 460 21.29 10.36 14.81
CA SER A 460 20.92 11.77 14.68
C SER A 460 19.49 11.97 15.17
N LEU A 461 19.26 12.84 16.15
CA LEU A 461 17.97 13.01 16.82
C LEU A 461 17.59 14.48 16.93
N LEU A 462 16.40 14.83 16.40
CA LEU A 462 15.84 16.17 16.44
C LEU A 462 14.50 16.19 17.19
N ARG A 463 14.24 17.29 17.89
CA ARG A 463 12.90 17.70 18.33
C ARG A 463 12.44 18.85 17.45
N ILE A 464 11.25 18.73 16.84
CA ILE A 464 10.67 19.72 15.94
C ILE A 464 9.30 20.13 16.46
N ASN A 465 8.99 21.43 16.38
CA ASN A 465 7.64 21.96 16.54
C ASN A 465 7.07 22.31 15.16
N PHE A 466 6.00 21.66 14.73
CA PHE A 466 5.38 21.87 13.41
C PHE A 466 4.58 23.16 13.29
N ALA A 467 4.07 23.70 14.40
CA ALA A 467 3.35 24.98 14.37
C ALA A 467 4.31 26.17 14.20
N THR A 468 5.52 26.09 14.75
CA THR A 468 6.51 27.18 14.72
C THR A 468 7.70 26.94 13.79
N HIS A 469 7.89 25.70 13.32
CA HIS A 469 9.08 25.21 12.61
C HIS A 469 10.39 25.32 13.39
N GLU A 470 10.32 25.49 14.71
CA GLU A 470 11.50 25.45 15.57
C GLU A 470 12.06 24.03 15.65
N ARG A 471 13.39 23.91 15.60
CA ARG A 471 14.10 22.62 15.64
C ARG A 471 15.29 22.69 16.58
N ALA A 472 15.53 21.61 17.32
CA ALA A 472 16.69 21.43 18.17
C ALA A 472 17.28 20.03 17.97
N THR A 473 18.61 19.95 17.80
CA THR A 473 19.31 18.67 17.99
C THR A 473 19.32 18.36 19.48
N ILE A 474 18.92 17.15 19.82
CA ILE A 474 18.81 16.68 21.22
C ILE A 474 19.61 15.38 21.41
N VAL A 475 20.59 15.09 20.54
CA VAL A 475 21.44 13.90 20.65
C VAL A 475 22.31 13.98 21.92
N PRO A 476 22.30 12.95 22.80
CA PRO A 476 23.23 12.87 23.93
C PRO A 476 24.69 12.97 23.47
N GLN A 477 25.47 13.84 24.12
CA GLN A 477 26.88 14.06 23.80
C GLN A 477 27.81 13.52 24.88
N PRO A 478 28.95 12.91 24.51
CA PRO A 478 30.00 12.57 25.47
C PRO A 478 30.62 13.85 26.03
N LYS A 479 31.28 13.76 27.20
CA LYS A 479 32.01 14.91 27.73
C LYS A 479 33.22 15.22 26.84
N PRO A 480 33.70 16.49 26.78
CA PRO A 480 34.90 16.83 26.04
C PRO A 480 36.08 15.91 26.39
N GLY A 481 36.64 15.23 25.38
CA GLY A 481 37.76 14.28 25.52
C GLY A 481 37.37 12.81 25.73
N GLU A 482 36.09 12.49 25.92
CA GLU A 482 35.60 11.12 25.93
C GLU A 482 35.35 10.59 24.50
N PRO A 483 35.41 9.26 24.27
CA PRO A 483 35.08 8.68 22.97
C PRO A 483 33.64 8.95 22.54
N PRO A 484 33.35 9.00 21.22
CA PRO A 484 31.97 9.13 20.73
C PRO A 484 31.12 7.93 21.15
N TYR A 485 29.83 8.18 21.35
CA TYR A 485 28.84 7.11 21.52
C TYR A 485 28.62 6.36 20.22
N ARG A 486 28.24 5.09 20.32
CA ARG A 486 27.97 4.19 19.20
C ARG A 486 26.48 4.04 19.03
N PHE A 487 25.92 4.63 17.99
CA PHE A 487 24.51 4.51 17.65
C PHE A 487 24.30 3.53 16.49
N GLU A 488 23.17 2.83 16.50
CA GLU A 488 22.77 2.00 15.36
C GLU A 488 22.44 2.92 14.16
N TRP A 489 22.35 2.34 12.97
CA TRP A 489 21.90 3.05 11.77
C TRP A 489 20.49 3.63 11.97
N ASN A 490 19.63 2.88 12.65
CA ASN A 490 18.26 3.14 13.10
C ASN A 490 18.23 3.00 14.63
N ALA A 491 18.62 4.06 15.34
CA ALA A 491 18.75 4.04 16.80
C ALA A 491 17.38 4.21 17.49
N PRO A 492 17.04 3.39 18.51
CA PRO A 492 15.72 3.43 19.10
C PRO A 492 15.52 4.64 20.01
N ILE A 493 14.37 5.30 19.85
CA ILE A 493 13.78 6.27 20.77
C ILE A 493 12.43 5.75 21.26
N GLU A 494 12.16 5.94 22.55
CA GLU A 494 10.88 5.58 23.19
C GLU A 494 10.39 6.74 24.06
N ILE A 495 9.12 7.12 23.92
CA ILE A 495 8.44 8.06 24.82
C ILE A 495 7.86 7.25 25.98
N SER A 496 8.09 7.71 27.21
CA SER A 496 7.58 6.99 28.39
C SER A 496 6.06 6.91 28.40
N THR A 497 5.56 5.74 28.75
CA THR A 497 4.11 5.51 28.93
C THR A 497 3.56 6.12 30.23
N HIS A 498 4.46 6.50 31.16
CA HIS A 498 4.11 7.07 32.46
C HIS A 498 4.22 8.60 32.50
N ASP A 499 5.03 9.20 31.61
CA ASP A 499 5.21 10.64 31.51
C ASP A 499 5.62 11.07 30.09
N ALA A 500 4.75 11.82 29.40
CA ALA A 500 4.99 12.28 28.03
C ALA A 500 6.23 13.18 27.85
N LYS A 501 6.78 13.75 28.93
CA LYS A 501 8.03 14.53 28.87
C LYS A 501 9.29 13.68 28.98
N THR A 502 9.13 12.42 29.39
CA THR A 502 10.24 11.50 29.57
C THR A 502 10.48 10.71 28.29
N ILE A 503 11.71 10.76 27.79
CA ILE A 503 12.14 10.00 26.60
C ILE A 503 13.41 9.20 26.88
N TYR A 504 13.51 8.05 26.22
CA TYR A 504 14.68 7.17 26.24
C TYR A 504 15.33 7.13 24.87
N PHE A 505 16.67 7.06 24.81
CA PHE A 505 17.41 6.93 23.56
C PHE A 505 18.57 5.96 23.70
N GLY A 506 18.76 5.10 22.69
CA GLY A 506 19.69 3.96 22.73
C GLY A 506 20.94 4.14 21.87
N ALA A 507 22.12 4.08 22.49
CA ALA A 507 23.43 3.93 21.85
C ALA A 507 24.01 2.54 22.19
N GLN A 508 25.27 2.44 22.59
CA GLN A 508 25.74 1.32 23.42
C GLN A 508 25.24 1.43 24.87
N TYR A 509 24.85 2.66 25.28
CA TYR A 509 24.26 3.00 26.56
C TYR A 509 22.78 3.39 26.39
N LEU A 510 21.98 3.22 27.44
CA LEU A 510 20.63 3.78 27.52
C LEU A 510 20.69 5.16 28.18
N PHE A 511 20.15 6.16 27.48
CA PHE A 511 19.97 7.52 27.99
C PHE A 511 18.51 7.76 28.35
N LYS A 512 18.28 8.56 29.39
CA LYS A 512 16.96 9.04 29.82
C LYS A 512 16.97 10.56 29.93
N SER A 513 15.96 11.19 29.37
CA SER A 513 15.63 12.61 29.59
C SER A 513 14.24 12.68 30.22
N THR A 514 14.03 13.63 31.14
CA THR A 514 12.70 13.93 31.75
C THR A 514 12.17 15.29 31.31
N ASP A 515 12.83 15.93 30.34
CA ASP A 515 12.59 17.28 29.87
C ASP A 515 12.64 17.33 28.33
N ARG A 516 12.11 16.29 27.68
CA ARG A 516 11.96 16.20 26.23
C ARG A 516 13.28 16.33 25.45
N GLY A 517 14.38 15.86 26.02
CA GLY A 517 15.70 15.81 25.39
C GLY A 517 16.59 17.04 25.63
N ASP A 518 16.17 17.99 26.47
CA ASP A 518 17.01 19.16 26.80
C ASP A 518 18.22 18.73 27.66
N THR A 519 18.02 17.77 28.56
CA THR A 519 19.09 17.15 29.35
C THR A 519 19.01 15.62 29.34
N TRP A 520 20.16 14.96 29.45
CA TRP A 520 20.28 13.51 29.40
C TRP A 520 21.04 12.95 30.60
N THR A 521 20.56 11.84 31.13
CA THR A 521 21.24 11.00 32.12
C THR A 521 21.52 9.63 31.52
N THR A 522 22.76 9.17 31.56
CA THR A 522 23.10 7.78 31.24
C THR A 522 22.64 6.87 32.38
N ILE A 523 21.74 5.92 32.09
CA ILE A 523 21.13 5.03 33.10
C ILE A 523 21.53 3.56 32.93
N SER A 524 22.63 3.30 32.21
CA SER A 524 23.15 1.94 32.04
C SER A 524 24.67 1.90 31.85
N PRO A 525 25.32 0.75 32.10
CA PRO A 525 26.63 0.46 31.51
C PRO A 525 26.48 0.19 30.00
N ASP A 526 27.57 -0.16 29.31
CA ASP A 526 27.47 -0.64 27.92
C ASP A 526 26.65 -1.94 27.93
N LEU A 527 25.48 -1.92 27.28
CA LEU A 527 24.52 -3.03 27.26
C LEU A 527 24.79 -4.00 26.10
N THR A 528 25.81 -3.76 25.30
CA THR A 528 26.24 -4.64 24.21
C THR A 528 27.26 -5.68 24.69
N THR A 529 27.72 -6.57 23.82
CA THR A 529 28.84 -7.47 24.14
C THR A 529 30.19 -6.74 24.19
N GLY A 530 30.25 -5.47 23.74
CA GLY A 530 31.50 -4.73 23.59
C GLY A 530 32.40 -5.28 22.47
N ALA A 531 31.87 -6.15 21.60
CA ALA A 531 32.66 -6.79 20.54
C ALA A 531 33.34 -5.77 19.63
N ASP A 532 34.65 -5.95 19.45
CA ASP A 532 35.42 -5.18 18.48
C ASP A 532 35.35 -5.85 17.12
N ARG A 533 34.59 -5.25 16.19
CA ARG A 533 34.47 -5.72 14.81
C ARG A 533 35.82 -5.81 14.08
N ASN A 534 36.88 -5.14 14.56
CA ASN A 534 38.23 -5.25 14.00
C ASN A 534 38.90 -6.61 14.27
N ASN A 535 38.33 -7.44 15.15
CA ASN A 535 38.84 -8.78 15.47
C ASN A 535 37.92 -9.91 14.98
N MET A 536 36.91 -9.57 14.17
CA MET A 536 35.92 -10.53 13.68
C MET A 536 36.12 -10.79 12.19
N PRO A 537 36.28 -12.05 11.74
CA PRO A 537 36.57 -12.35 10.35
C PRO A 537 35.31 -12.28 9.45
N ILE A 538 35.52 -11.92 8.19
CA ILE A 538 34.54 -12.06 7.10
C ILE A 538 35.21 -12.88 5.99
N LEU A 539 34.62 -14.01 5.61
CA LEU A 539 35.24 -14.98 4.68
C LEU A 539 36.66 -15.41 5.11
N GLY A 540 36.85 -15.63 6.42
CA GLY A 540 38.14 -16.00 6.99
C GLY A 540 39.21 -14.88 6.99
N LYS A 541 38.93 -13.73 6.38
CA LYS A 541 39.82 -12.55 6.39
C LYS A 541 39.55 -11.70 7.62
N LEU A 542 40.60 -11.30 8.32
CA LEU A 542 40.48 -10.33 9.39
C LEU A 542 40.48 -8.91 8.80
N PRO A 543 39.82 -7.95 9.45
CA PRO A 543 39.90 -6.51 9.24
C PRO A 543 41.25 -5.87 8.89
N LYS A 544 42.35 -6.44 9.41
CA LYS A 544 43.73 -5.99 9.13
C LYS A 544 44.20 -6.41 7.74
N ASP A 545 43.54 -7.40 7.14
CA ASP A 545 43.71 -7.79 5.76
C ASP A 545 42.90 -6.83 4.88
N LYS A 546 43.33 -6.63 3.63
CA LYS A 546 42.61 -5.76 2.69
C LYS A 546 41.27 -6.40 2.34
N ILE A 547 40.16 -5.84 2.84
CA ILE A 547 38.79 -6.25 2.56
C ILE A 547 38.08 -5.15 1.76
N LEU A 548 37.51 -5.51 0.61
CA LEU A 548 36.71 -4.57 -0.19
C LEU A 548 35.38 -4.27 0.50
N SER A 549 35.04 -2.97 0.61
CA SER A 549 33.75 -2.49 1.14
C SER A 549 33.47 -2.86 2.61
N ARG A 550 34.53 -3.09 3.40
CA ARG A 550 34.50 -3.63 4.77
C ARG A 550 33.36 -3.12 5.68
N ASN A 551 33.19 -1.80 5.78
CA ASN A 551 32.23 -1.16 6.70
C ASN A 551 30.94 -0.70 5.98
N TYR A 552 30.72 -1.15 4.75
CA TYR A 552 29.64 -0.61 3.92
C TYR A 552 28.26 -0.90 4.52
N GLY A 553 27.51 0.15 4.86
CA GLY A 553 26.18 0.06 5.48
C GLY A 553 26.17 -0.26 6.98
N VAL A 554 27.32 -0.22 7.67
CA VAL A 554 27.41 -0.40 9.13
C VAL A 554 28.47 0.56 9.69
N THR A 555 28.05 1.71 10.21
CA THR A 555 28.98 2.71 10.79
C THR A 555 29.52 2.25 12.13
N TRP A 556 28.63 1.86 13.06
CA TRP A 556 28.95 1.40 14.41
C TRP A 556 28.45 -0.02 14.67
N TYR A 557 29.13 -0.73 15.56
CA TYR A 557 28.77 -2.06 16.05
C TYR A 557 29.50 -2.36 17.36
N PRO A 558 28.91 -3.15 18.28
CA PRO A 558 27.47 -3.36 18.44
C PRO A 558 26.74 -2.16 19.08
N CYS A 559 25.42 -2.09 18.91
CA CYS A 559 24.54 -1.02 19.40
C CYS A 559 23.20 -1.57 19.94
N ILE A 560 22.51 -0.79 20.77
CA ILE A 560 21.12 -1.04 21.19
C ILE A 560 20.19 -0.83 19.98
N THR A 561 19.22 -1.74 19.82
CA THR A 561 18.25 -1.74 18.71
C THR A 561 16.81 -1.61 19.18
N ARG A 562 16.51 -1.97 20.44
CA ARG A 562 15.16 -1.89 21.01
C ARG A 562 15.17 -1.43 22.46
N ILE A 563 14.16 -0.64 22.81
CA ILE A 563 13.85 -0.17 24.17
C ILE A 563 12.37 -0.46 24.39
N ALA A 564 12.00 -0.99 25.56
CA ALA A 564 10.60 -1.10 25.96
C ALA A 564 10.46 -0.82 27.46
N GLU A 565 9.75 0.26 27.80
CA GLU A 565 9.37 0.56 29.17
C GLU A 565 8.13 -0.25 29.56
N SER A 566 8.12 -0.84 30.75
CA SER A 566 6.96 -1.57 31.23
C SER A 566 5.78 -0.63 31.44
N PRO A 567 4.59 -0.93 30.85
CA PRO A 567 3.40 -0.13 31.07
C PRO A 567 2.82 -0.28 32.49
N VAL A 568 3.38 -1.19 33.30
CA VAL A 568 2.94 -1.47 34.68
C VAL A 568 3.85 -0.80 35.72
N ASP A 569 5.14 -0.67 35.44
CA ASP A 569 6.12 -0.08 36.37
C ASP A 569 7.24 0.62 35.60
N GLY A 570 7.28 1.96 35.66
CA GLY A 570 8.29 2.77 34.96
C GLY A 570 9.74 2.58 35.43
N ASN A 571 9.99 1.79 36.48
CA ASN A 571 11.35 1.38 36.84
C ASN A 571 11.83 0.14 36.09
N VAL A 572 10.94 -0.53 35.36
CA VAL A 572 11.27 -1.72 34.57
C VAL A 572 11.42 -1.32 33.11
N VAL A 573 12.64 -1.46 32.59
CA VAL A 573 12.97 -1.17 31.18
C VAL A 573 13.72 -2.36 30.60
N TRP A 574 13.32 -2.76 29.40
CA TRP A 574 13.96 -3.81 28.62
C TRP A 574 14.77 -3.18 27.48
N VAL A 575 15.92 -3.80 27.18
CA VAL A 575 16.82 -3.38 26.11
C VAL A 575 17.26 -4.61 25.30
N GLY A 576 17.22 -4.48 23.98
CA GLY A 576 17.73 -5.46 23.01
C GLY A 576 18.85 -4.86 22.17
N THR A 577 19.81 -5.69 21.73
CA THR A 577 20.97 -5.21 20.96
C THR A 577 21.16 -5.94 19.62
N GLN A 578 21.93 -5.31 18.73
CA GLN A 578 22.27 -5.81 17.41
C GLN A 578 23.07 -7.13 17.46
N ASP A 579 23.81 -7.34 18.55
CA ASP A 579 24.63 -8.52 18.84
C ASP A 579 23.97 -9.49 19.85
N GLY A 580 22.66 -9.40 20.04
CA GLY A 580 21.85 -10.41 20.70
C GLY A 580 21.86 -10.43 22.22
N ASN A 581 22.31 -9.36 22.88
CA ASN A 581 21.99 -9.17 24.29
C ASN A 581 20.51 -8.77 24.44
N LEU A 582 19.89 -9.29 25.49
CA LEU A 582 18.53 -8.95 25.92
C LEU A 582 18.59 -8.71 27.43
N GLN A 583 18.36 -7.47 27.86
CA GLN A 583 18.59 -7.07 29.25
C GLN A 583 17.37 -6.39 29.85
N VAL A 584 17.22 -6.52 31.17
CA VAL A 584 16.16 -5.87 31.93
C VAL A 584 16.72 -5.21 33.19
N THR A 585 16.28 -3.99 33.45
CA THR A 585 16.43 -3.33 34.76
C THR A 585 15.10 -3.37 35.51
N ARG A 586 15.15 -3.34 36.84
CA ARG A 586 13.96 -3.30 37.72
C ARG A 586 13.98 -2.14 38.72
N ASP A 587 14.99 -1.28 38.61
CA ASP A 587 15.30 -0.24 39.59
C ASP A 587 15.64 1.10 38.93
N GLY A 588 15.11 1.32 37.72
CA GLY A 588 15.30 2.55 36.95
C GLY A 588 16.70 2.69 36.36
N GLY A 589 17.38 1.57 36.08
CA GLY A 589 18.70 1.55 35.43
C GLY A 589 19.90 1.43 36.38
N LYS A 590 19.68 1.30 37.69
CA LYS A 590 20.80 1.15 38.65
C LYS A 590 21.49 -0.20 38.51
N SER A 591 20.73 -1.25 38.17
CA SER A 591 21.26 -2.57 37.85
C SER A 591 20.56 -3.18 36.64
N TRP A 592 21.30 -4.03 35.90
CA TRP A 592 20.85 -4.67 34.66
C TRP A 592 21.14 -6.17 34.69
N THR A 593 20.20 -6.98 34.22
CA THR A 593 20.36 -8.43 34.08
C THR A 593 20.21 -8.84 32.62
N ASN A 594 21.25 -9.44 32.03
CA ASN A 594 21.15 -10.06 30.72
C ASN A 594 20.50 -11.45 30.83
N VAL A 595 19.49 -11.68 30.00
CA VAL A 595 18.65 -12.88 30.00
C VAL A 595 18.64 -13.61 28.65
N ALA A 596 19.44 -13.15 27.68
CA ALA A 596 19.51 -13.73 26.33
C ALA A 596 19.84 -15.24 26.34
N ASP A 597 20.80 -15.67 27.16
CA ASP A 597 21.22 -17.08 27.26
C ASP A 597 20.11 -18.03 27.79
N ARG A 598 18.99 -17.49 28.26
CA ARG A 598 17.84 -18.26 28.76
C ARG A 598 16.76 -18.46 27.71
N VAL A 599 16.86 -17.79 26.55
CA VAL A 599 15.89 -17.94 25.46
C VAL A 599 16.23 -19.21 24.67
N PRO A 600 15.33 -20.22 24.63
CA PRO A 600 15.67 -21.51 24.05
C PRO A 600 15.70 -21.46 22.51
N GLY A 601 16.72 -22.08 21.91
CA GLY A 601 16.77 -22.31 20.47
C GLY A 601 17.15 -21.12 19.59
N VAL A 602 17.41 -19.95 20.18
CA VAL A 602 17.90 -18.75 19.46
C VAL A 602 19.42 -18.82 19.34
N PRO A 603 20.01 -18.72 18.14
CA PRO A 603 21.45 -18.67 17.99
C PRO A 603 22.09 -17.49 18.75
N LYS A 604 23.26 -17.71 19.35
CA LYS A 604 23.98 -16.64 20.04
C LYS A 604 24.33 -15.51 19.07
N GLY A 605 24.08 -14.26 19.47
CA GLY A 605 24.35 -13.10 18.63
C GLY A 605 23.21 -12.70 17.69
N THR A 606 22.04 -13.35 17.80
CA THR A 606 20.89 -13.03 16.95
C THR A 606 20.34 -11.65 17.25
N TYR A 607 20.10 -10.84 16.21
CA TYR A 607 19.59 -9.47 16.33
C TYR A 607 18.25 -9.44 17.07
N VAL A 608 18.15 -8.64 18.14
CA VAL A 608 16.86 -8.42 18.81
C VAL A 608 16.02 -7.47 17.96
N SER A 609 14.99 -7.99 17.30
CA SER A 609 14.16 -7.25 16.33
C SER A 609 12.97 -6.56 16.96
N GLY A 610 12.53 -6.95 18.14
CA GLY A 610 11.37 -6.36 18.79
C GLY A 610 11.24 -6.76 20.25
N ILE A 611 10.76 -5.82 21.07
CA ILE A 611 10.41 -6.04 22.48
C ILE A 611 9.09 -5.32 22.72
N GLU A 612 8.14 -6.01 23.35
CA GLU A 612 6.86 -5.46 23.78
C GLU A 612 6.70 -5.78 25.26
N ALA A 613 6.85 -4.78 26.13
CA ALA A 613 6.63 -4.97 27.55
C ALA A 613 5.12 -5.11 27.84
N SER A 614 4.73 -6.21 28.47
CA SER A 614 3.33 -6.62 28.54
C SER A 614 2.61 -6.06 29.77
N ARG A 615 1.33 -5.75 29.60
CA ARG A 615 0.40 -5.35 30.67
C ARG A 615 0.06 -6.52 31.61
N ALA A 616 0.43 -7.75 31.28
CA ALA A 616 0.21 -8.92 32.13
C ALA A 616 0.96 -8.85 33.47
N GLY A 617 1.99 -8.00 33.58
CA GLY A 617 2.68 -7.70 34.82
C GLY A 617 4.04 -7.05 34.58
N ALA A 618 4.62 -6.45 35.62
CA ALA A 618 5.88 -5.69 35.48
C ALA A 618 7.05 -6.50 34.91
N GLY A 619 7.08 -7.82 35.13
CA GLY A 619 8.10 -8.72 34.59
C GLY A 619 7.75 -9.40 33.27
N ALA A 620 6.61 -9.05 32.66
CA ALA A 620 6.14 -9.68 31.44
C ALA A 620 6.60 -8.93 30.18
N ALA A 621 7.03 -9.68 29.17
CA ALA A 621 7.42 -9.13 27.88
C ALA A 621 7.30 -10.18 26.77
N TYR A 622 6.99 -9.71 25.57
CA TYR A 622 7.18 -10.45 24.33
C TYR A 622 8.47 -9.98 23.65
N VAL A 623 9.19 -10.91 23.03
CA VAL A 623 10.45 -10.62 22.32
C VAL A 623 10.50 -11.38 21.01
N THR A 624 10.96 -10.68 19.97
CA THR A 624 11.26 -11.24 18.66
C THR A 624 12.74 -11.13 18.34
N PHE A 625 13.29 -12.16 17.69
CA PHE A 625 14.66 -12.19 17.20
C PHE A 625 14.70 -12.41 15.70
N ASP A 626 15.62 -11.73 15.03
CA ASP A 626 15.78 -11.79 13.58
C ASP A 626 17.13 -12.41 13.20
N GLY A 627 17.08 -13.68 12.80
CA GLY A 627 18.24 -14.50 12.48
C GLY A 627 18.76 -14.37 11.05
N HIS A 628 18.05 -13.68 10.13
CA HIS A 628 18.43 -13.71 8.71
C HIS A 628 19.84 -13.15 8.48
N ARG A 629 20.30 -12.23 9.34
CA ARG A 629 21.65 -11.66 9.31
C ARG A 629 22.77 -12.64 9.68
N GLY A 630 22.41 -13.82 10.18
CA GLY A 630 23.27 -14.96 10.44
C GLY A 630 22.87 -16.20 9.62
N ASP A 631 22.09 -16.02 8.55
CA ASP A 631 21.59 -17.10 7.69
C ASP A 631 20.61 -18.07 8.40
N ASP A 632 19.89 -17.59 9.43
CA ASP A 632 18.83 -18.33 10.13
C ASP A 632 17.46 -17.67 9.90
N PHE A 633 16.62 -18.28 9.05
CA PHE A 633 15.34 -17.72 8.62
C PHE A 633 14.14 -18.20 9.47
N LYS A 634 14.40 -18.73 10.67
CA LYS A 634 13.35 -19.24 11.57
C LYS A 634 12.59 -18.12 12.28
N LEU A 635 11.35 -18.42 12.63
CA LEU A 635 10.52 -17.57 13.49
C LEU A 635 10.91 -17.74 14.96
N HIS A 636 11.47 -16.68 15.54
CA HIS A 636 11.85 -16.62 16.96
C HIS A 636 10.97 -15.61 17.68
N VAL A 637 9.87 -16.08 18.27
CA VAL A 637 8.89 -15.25 19.00
C VAL A 637 8.65 -15.87 20.38
N PHE A 638 8.90 -15.10 21.44
CA PHE A 638 8.87 -15.60 22.81
C PHE A 638 8.12 -14.68 23.75
N PHE A 639 7.61 -15.27 24.84
CA PHE A 639 7.00 -14.58 25.97
C PHE A 639 7.69 -14.98 27.27
N THR A 640 7.83 -14.01 28.17
CA THR A 640 8.21 -14.22 29.58
C THR A 640 7.23 -13.48 30.48
N SER A 641 7.04 -13.95 31.70
CA SER A 641 6.26 -13.28 32.75
C SER A 641 7.07 -12.98 34.02
N ASP A 642 8.36 -13.32 34.04
CA ASP A 642 9.17 -13.40 35.26
C ASP A 642 10.53 -12.69 35.16
N PHE A 643 10.57 -11.61 34.38
CA PHE A 643 11.78 -10.84 34.08
C PHE A 643 12.82 -11.67 33.32
N GLY A 644 12.37 -12.55 32.43
CA GLY A 644 13.23 -13.33 31.53
C GLY A 644 13.98 -14.46 32.23
N LYS A 645 13.47 -14.96 33.36
CA LYS A 645 14.02 -16.17 33.99
C LYS A 645 13.57 -17.41 33.23
N THR A 646 12.32 -17.40 32.75
CA THR A 646 11.75 -18.46 31.90
C THR A 646 11.12 -17.86 30.65
N TRP A 647 11.12 -18.65 29.58
CA TRP A 647 10.64 -18.26 28.26
C TRP A 647 9.78 -19.35 27.65
N GLN A 648 8.73 -18.94 26.97
CA GLN A 648 7.86 -19.81 26.18
C GLN A 648 7.82 -19.28 24.74
N SER A 649 7.96 -20.17 23.75
CA SER A 649 7.70 -19.79 22.37
C SER A 649 6.21 -19.50 22.18
N VAL A 650 5.90 -18.39 21.53
CA VAL A 650 4.55 -17.98 21.12
C VAL A 650 4.43 -17.85 19.60
N SER A 651 5.30 -18.57 18.88
CA SER A 651 5.22 -18.67 17.42
C SER A 651 4.00 -19.48 16.96
N GLY A 652 3.46 -20.35 17.82
CA GLY A 652 2.21 -21.08 17.56
C GLY A 652 2.23 -21.83 16.23
N ASN A 653 1.24 -21.53 15.40
CA ASN A 653 1.08 -22.03 14.02
C ASN A 653 1.56 -21.04 12.94
N LEU A 654 2.33 -19.99 13.27
CA LEU A 654 2.87 -19.09 12.25
C LEU A 654 3.61 -19.92 11.18
N PRO A 655 3.29 -19.72 9.89
CA PRO A 655 3.89 -20.53 8.85
C PRO A 655 5.36 -20.16 8.68
N ALA A 656 6.23 -21.13 8.40
CA ALA A 656 7.64 -20.86 8.08
C ALA A 656 7.80 -19.90 6.88
N ALA A 657 6.81 -19.89 5.98
CA ALA A 657 6.73 -18.96 4.85
C ALA A 657 6.53 -17.49 5.26
N ALA A 658 6.22 -17.19 6.53
CA ALA A 658 6.21 -15.82 7.05
C ALA A 658 7.63 -15.21 7.17
N GLY A 659 8.69 -16.04 7.05
CA GLY A 659 10.07 -15.59 7.18
C GLY A 659 10.48 -15.34 8.62
N THR A 660 11.11 -14.20 8.91
CA THR A 660 11.50 -13.83 10.28
C THR A 660 10.51 -12.84 10.91
N ALA A 661 10.46 -12.81 12.25
CA ALA A 661 9.60 -11.90 12.99
C ALA A 661 10.30 -10.55 13.21
N ARG A 662 9.61 -9.46 12.89
CA ARG A 662 10.12 -8.09 12.95
C ARG A 662 9.56 -7.32 14.15
N VAL A 663 8.28 -7.48 14.44
CA VAL A 663 7.57 -6.78 15.50
C VAL A 663 6.47 -7.65 16.09
N ILE A 664 6.19 -7.49 17.38
CA ILE A 664 5.02 -8.00 18.07
C ILE A 664 4.38 -6.87 18.87
N ARG A 665 3.05 -6.79 18.87
CA ARG A 665 2.29 -5.79 19.62
C ARG A 665 1.18 -6.45 20.41
N GLU A 666 1.08 -6.09 21.68
CA GLU A 666 -0.01 -6.48 22.56
C GLU A 666 -1.10 -5.40 22.51
N ASP A 667 -2.36 -5.82 22.35
CA ASP A 667 -3.47 -4.90 22.41
C ASP A 667 -3.64 -4.30 23.83
N PRO A 668 -3.80 -2.97 23.96
CA PRO A 668 -3.88 -2.32 25.27
C PRO A 668 -5.16 -2.65 26.06
N ARG A 669 -6.21 -3.19 25.42
CA ARG A 669 -7.50 -3.51 26.05
C ARG A 669 -7.73 -5.00 26.25
N ASN A 670 -7.18 -5.84 25.39
CA ASN A 670 -7.29 -7.29 25.44
C ASN A 670 -5.91 -7.94 25.34
N GLN A 671 -5.36 -8.34 26.49
CA GLN A 671 -4.06 -8.99 26.57
C GLN A 671 -3.98 -10.36 25.85
N ASN A 672 -5.07 -10.91 25.32
CA ASN A 672 -5.04 -12.12 24.47
C ASN A 672 -4.85 -11.80 22.98
N LEU A 673 -5.17 -10.56 22.58
CA LEU A 673 -5.05 -10.08 21.22
C LEU A 673 -3.62 -9.59 20.98
N LEU A 674 -2.93 -10.26 20.07
CA LEU A 674 -1.58 -9.92 19.64
C LEU A 674 -1.53 -9.71 18.13
N PHE A 675 -0.68 -8.80 17.69
CA PHE A 675 -0.35 -8.59 16.29
C PHE A 675 1.14 -8.87 16.06
N ALA A 676 1.48 -9.57 14.98
CA ALA A 676 2.86 -9.83 14.59
C ALA A 676 3.11 -9.35 13.16
N GLY A 677 4.19 -8.59 12.98
CA GLY A 677 4.74 -8.23 11.68
C GLY A 677 5.94 -9.13 11.36
N THR A 678 5.96 -9.66 10.14
CA THR A 678 6.98 -10.62 9.67
C THR A 678 7.61 -10.15 8.36
N GLU A 679 8.56 -10.92 7.82
CA GLU A 679 9.12 -10.63 6.49
C GLU A 679 8.06 -10.68 5.40
N PHE A 680 7.07 -11.56 5.51
CA PHE A 680 6.05 -11.79 4.49
C PHE A 680 4.64 -11.77 5.11
N GLY A 681 4.24 -10.60 5.63
CA GLY A 681 2.88 -10.30 6.05
C GLY A 681 2.71 -9.96 7.54
N ALA A 682 1.46 -9.65 7.89
CA ALA A 682 1.00 -9.39 9.26
C ALA A 682 0.01 -10.46 9.73
N TYR A 683 0.06 -10.80 11.01
CA TYR A 683 -0.75 -11.86 11.61
C TYR A 683 -1.41 -11.40 12.92
N VAL A 684 -2.57 -11.97 13.23
CA VAL A 684 -3.36 -11.71 14.43
C VAL A 684 -3.50 -12.99 15.23
N SER A 685 -3.27 -12.91 16.54
CA SER A 685 -3.55 -13.97 17.49
C SER A 685 -4.63 -13.52 18.46
N PHE A 686 -5.56 -14.40 18.82
CA PHE A 686 -6.61 -14.14 19.81
C PHE A 686 -6.42 -14.92 21.12
N ASP A 687 -5.29 -15.63 21.27
CA ASP A 687 -5.05 -16.55 22.38
C ASP A 687 -3.60 -16.50 22.92
N ARG A 688 -2.97 -15.32 22.83
CA ARG A 688 -1.58 -15.05 23.24
C ARG A 688 -0.52 -15.85 22.48
N GLY A 689 -0.70 -15.96 21.17
CA GLY A 689 0.27 -16.52 20.24
C GLY A 689 0.30 -18.04 20.21
N LYS A 690 -0.78 -18.71 20.65
CA LYS A 690 -0.92 -20.16 20.44
C LYS A 690 -1.39 -20.43 19.00
N ALA A 691 -2.27 -19.59 18.48
CA ALA A 691 -2.72 -19.61 17.10
C ALA A 691 -2.78 -18.20 16.49
N TRP A 692 -2.40 -18.12 15.23
CA TRP A 692 -2.25 -16.94 14.41
C TRP A 692 -3.05 -17.10 13.11
N GLU A 693 -3.65 -16.01 12.67
CA GLU A 693 -4.41 -15.86 11.44
C GLU A 693 -3.80 -14.71 10.62
N LEU A 694 -3.76 -14.82 9.29
CA LEU A 694 -3.28 -13.74 8.42
C LEU A 694 -4.19 -12.51 8.54
N LEU A 695 -3.61 -11.32 8.59
CA LEU A 695 -4.36 -10.07 8.72
C LEU A 695 -4.97 -9.64 7.39
N GLY A 696 -6.30 -9.63 7.32
CA GLY A 696 -7.07 -9.04 6.22
C GLY A 696 -6.91 -9.76 4.88
N SER A 697 -7.91 -9.68 4.02
CA SER A 697 -7.87 -10.39 2.72
C SER A 697 -7.13 -9.65 1.62
N ASN A 698 -6.95 -8.33 1.76
CA ASN A 698 -6.30 -7.49 0.76
C ASN A 698 -4.89 -7.02 1.17
N PHE A 699 -4.39 -7.45 2.33
CA PHE A 699 -3.07 -7.02 2.79
C PHE A 699 -1.99 -7.81 2.03
N PRO A 700 -0.98 -7.14 1.44
CA PRO A 700 0.02 -7.79 0.61
C PRO A 700 1.02 -8.63 1.45
N GLN A 701 1.72 -9.57 0.81
CA GLN A 701 2.81 -10.34 1.43
C GLN A 701 4.10 -9.51 1.58
N VAL A 702 3.99 -8.39 2.30
CA VAL A 702 5.04 -7.40 2.51
C VAL A 702 5.72 -7.55 3.86
N ARG A 703 6.98 -7.12 3.93
CA ARG A 703 7.69 -6.96 5.19
C ARG A 703 7.01 -5.88 6.03
N VAL A 704 6.71 -6.21 7.29
CA VAL A 704 6.07 -5.31 8.26
C VAL A 704 7.04 -5.01 9.38
N ASP A 705 7.56 -3.78 9.42
CA ASP A 705 8.61 -3.38 10.36
C ASP A 705 8.07 -2.80 11.68
N ASP A 706 6.87 -2.22 11.67
CA ASP A 706 6.23 -1.71 12.88
C ASP A 706 4.69 -1.76 12.79
N ILE A 707 4.07 -1.86 13.97
CA ILE A 707 2.63 -1.86 14.16
C ILE A 707 2.35 -0.98 15.39
N LYS A 708 1.32 -0.13 15.31
CA LYS A 708 0.83 0.68 16.43
C LYS A 708 -0.69 0.59 16.52
N ILE A 709 -1.23 0.80 17.72
CA ILE A 709 -2.67 0.84 17.97
C ILE A 709 -3.00 2.23 18.49
N HIS A 710 -3.83 2.98 17.76
CA HIS A 710 -4.25 4.29 18.21
C HIS A 710 -5.22 4.13 19.40
N PRO A 711 -4.90 4.60 20.62
CA PRO A 711 -5.61 4.21 21.85
C PRO A 711 -7.04 4.76 21.96
N ARG A 712 -7.35 5.81 21.20
CA ARG A 712 -8.67 6.45 21.14
C ARG A 712 -9.55 5.99 19.98
N GLU A 713 -8.98 5.85 18.78
CA GLU A 713 -9.73 5.48 17.57
C GLU A 713 -9.87 3.97 17.40
N HIS A 714 -9.05 3.18 18.07
CA HIS A 714 -8.94 1.72 17.89
C HIS A 714 -8.52 1.37 16.47
N ASP A 715 -7.63 2.16 15.89
CA ASP A 715 -7.12 1.92 14.55
C ASP A 715 -5.76 1.22 14.66
N LEU A 716 -5.58 0.14 13.89
CA LEU A 716 -4.29 -0.55 13.77
C LEU A 716 -3.51 0.08 12.61
N ILE A 717 -2.40 0.73 12.94
CA ILE A 717 -1.53 1.43 12.00
C ILE A 717 -0.33 0.54 11.71
N ILE A 718 -0.02 0.32 10.44
CA ILE A 718 0.96 -0.68 9.99
C ILE A 718 1.98 0.00 9.09
N ALA A 719 3.25 -0.10 9.46
CA ALA A 719 4.39 0.35 8.66
C ALA A 719 4.95 -0.82 7.84
N THR A 720 4.91 -0.67 6.52
CA THR A 720 5.42 -1.70 5.62
C THR A 720 6.70 -1.23 4.93
N HIS A 721 7.63 -2.16 4.75
CA HIS A 721 8.87 -1.89 4.05
C HIS A 721 8.70 -2.18 2.56
N GLY A 722 7.93 -1.35 1.84
CA GLY A 722 7.72 -1.47 0.39
C GLY A 722 6.30 -1.21 -0.10
N ARG A 723 5.33 -0.97 0.80
CA ARG A 723 3.93 -0.63 0.47
C ARG A 723 3.40 0.54 1.33
N SER A 724 4.29 1.45 1.72
CA SER A 724 3.98 2.61 2.56
C SER A 724 3.18 2.24 3.83
N LEU A 725 2.22 3.08 4.24
CA LEU A 725 1.44 2.91 5.48
C LEU A 725 0.02 2.40 5.22
N TRP A 726 -0.47 1.62 6.17
CA TRP A 726 -1.81 1.02 6.14
C TRP A 726 -2.55 1.23 7.45
N ILE A 727 -3.87 1.33 7.37
CA ILE A 727 -4.75 1.40 8.55
C ILE A 727 -5.86 0.36 8.44
N LEU A 728 -6.04 -0.45 9.50
CA LEU A 728 -7.30 -1.16 9.73
C LEU A 728 -8.13 -0.33 10.70
N ASP A 729 -9.17 0.32 10.18
CA ASP A 729 -10.05 1.16 10.97
C ASP A 729 -10.87 0.31 11.94
N ASP A 730 -10.96 0.74 13.20
CA ASP A 730 -11.76 0.14 14.27
C ASP A 730 -11.57 -1.37 14.47
N ILE A 731 -10.59 -1.73 15.30
CA ILE A 731 -10.28 -3.10 15.74
C ILE A 731 -11.11 -3.55 16.94
N THR A 732 -12.09 -2.77 17.41
CA THR A 732 -13.00 -3.17 18.51
C THR A 732 -13.57 -4.60 18.34
N PRO A 733 -13.97 -5.05 17.13
CA PRO A 733 -14.42 -6.44 16.94
C PRO A 733 -13.35 -7.48 17.25
N LEU A 734 -12.08 -7.16 17.00
CA LEU A 734 -10.96 -8.04 17.31
C LEU A 734 -10.70 -8.05 18.82
N GLU A 735 -10.74 -6.88 19.46
CA GLU A 735 -10.63 -6.73 20.92
C GLU A 735 -11.71 -7.54 21.66
N GLN A 736 -12.94 -7.59 21.10
CA GLN A 736 -14.09 -8.29 21.68
C GLN A 736 -14.26 -9.74 21.19
N MET A 737 -13.39 -10.21 20.29
CA MET A 737 -13.51 -11.53 19.69
C MET A 737 -13.22 -12.64 20.72
N SER A 738 -14.28 -13.32 21.16
CA SER A 738 -14.20 -14.49 22.04
C SER A 738 -14.53 -15.79 21.29
N ARG A 739 -14.28 -16.94 21.92
CA ARG A 739 -14.71 -18.24 21.35
C ARG A 739 -16.21 -18.29 21.08
N ALA A 740 -17.03 -17.70 21.97
CA ALA A 740 -18.47 -17.60 21.76
C ALA A 740 -18.81 -16.68 20.59
N ALA A 741 -18.13 -15.53 20.48
CA ALA A 741 -18.33 -14.60 19.37
C ALA A 741 -18.02 -15.20 17.99
N ARG A 742 -17.14 -16.20 17.93
CA ARG A 742 -16.84 -16.96 16.71
C ARG A 742 -17.90 -18.03 16.37
N GLN A 743 -18.71 -18.45 17.35
CA GLN A 743 -19.65 -19.57 17.22
C GLN A 743 -21.11 -19.12 17.16
N GLU A 744 -21.38 -17.83 17.39
CA GLU A 744 -22.72 -17.26 17.44
C GLU A 744 -22.79 -15.94 16.66
N MET A 745 -24.00 -15.53 16.27
CA MET A 745 -24.22 -14.21 15.70
C MET A 745 -23.97 -13.15 16.78
N THR A 746 -22.92 -12.35 16.63
CA THR A 746 -22.54 -11.33 17.62
C THR A 746 -22.45 -9.96 16.96
N LEU A 747 -23.16 -8.97 17.52
CA LEU A 747 -23.00 -7.56 17.18
C LEU A 747 -22.02 -6.92 18.16
N PHE A 748 -20.89 -6.40 17.66
CA PHE A 748 -19.85 -5.79 18.49
C PHE A 748 -20.20 -4.36 18.88
N ASP A 749 -19.53 -3.83 19.90
CA ASP A 749 -19.64 -2.42 20.24
C ASP A 749 -19.19 -1.54 19.07
N LEU A 750 -19.85 -0.38 18.92
CA LEU A 750 -19.61 0.54 17.82
C LEU A 750 -18.84 1.75 18.33
N ARG A 751 -17.80 2.13 17.58
CA ARG A 751 -17.13 3.42 17.77
C ARG A 751 -18.13 4.56 17.50
N PRO A 752 -18.07 5.68 18.24
CA PRO A 752 -18.80 6.89 17.88
C PRO A 752 -18.51 7.30 16.43
N ALA A 753 -19.56 7.68 15.71
CA ALA A 753 -19.45 8.21 14.36
C ALA A 753 -19.48 9.74 14.39
N THR A 754 -18.72 10.38 13.51
CA THR A 754 -18.76 11.84 13.34
C THR A 754 -19.41 12.16 12.01
N SER A 755 -20.37 13.07 12.06
CA SER A 755 -21.07 13.62 10.91
C SER A 755 -20.21 14.69 10.22
N TRP A 756 -19.13 14.27 9.56
CA TRP A 756 -18.18 15.18 8.91
C TRP A 756 -18.79 15.95 7.74
N ARG A 757 -18.48 17.25 7.64
CA ARG A 757 -18.68 18.00 6.41
C ARG A 757 -17.56 17.71 5.43
N LEU A 758 -17.88 16.88 4.44
CA LEU A 758 -16.99 16.51 3.36
C LEU A 758 -16.88 17.63 2.32
N ILE A 759 -15.70 17.73 1.72
CA ILE A 759 -15.38 18.66 0.66
C ILE A 759 -15.38 17.86 -0.64
N GLU A 760 -16.24 18.24 -1.57
CA GLU A 760 -16.25 17.69 -2.92
C GLU A 760 -15.45 18.63 -3.84
N THR A 761 -14.29 18.17 -4.29
CA THR A 761 -13.50 18.84 -5.34
C THR A 761 -13.60 18.04 -6.62
N SER A 762 -13.71 18.71 -7.78
CA SER A 762 -13.80 18.01 -9.06
C SER A 762 -12.47 17.29 -9.35
N SER A 763 -12.50 15.96 -9.44
CA SER A 763 -11.35 15.15 -9.85
C SER A 763 -10.90 15.43 -11.29
N GLY A 764 -11.77 16.03 -12.12
CA GLY A 764 -11.50 16.30 -13.53
C GLY A 764 -10.40 17.34 -13.84
N GLN A 765 -9.85 18.04 -12.85
CA GLN A 765 -8.79 19.03 -13.07
C GLN A 765 -7.38 18.43 -13.04
N GLU A 766 -7.19 17.26 -12.42
CA GLU A 766 -5.85 16.67 -12.21
C GLU A 766 -5.58 15.42 -13.07
N GLY A 767 -6.62 14.86 -13.70
CA GLY A 767 -6.55 13.62 -14.46
C GLY A 767 -6.48 12.37 -13.56
N GLN A 768 -6.14 11.21 -14.14
CA GLN A 768 -6.12 9.92 -13.44
C GLN A 768 -4.80 9.60 -12.73
N ARG A 769 -3.80 10.47 -12.86
CA ARG A 769 -2.44 10.18 -12.42
C ARG A 769 -2.18 10.41 -10.93
N PRO A 770 -2.67 11.46 -10.26
CA PRO A 770 -2.35 11.67 -8.85
C PRO A 770 -2.78 10.47 -7.98
N PHE A 771 -1.90 10.05 -7.08
CA PHE A 771 -2.25 9.07 -6.05
C PHE A 771 -3.19 9.70 -5.02
N ALA A 772 -4.21 8.92 -4.64
CA ALA A 772 -5.07 9.23 -3.50
C ALA A 772 -5.21 7.99 -2.60
N GLY A 773 -4.70 8.10 -1.38
CA GLY A 773 -4.91 7.10 -0.32
C GLY A 773 -6.37 7.09 0.10
N ALA A 774 -6.89 5.92 0.49
CA ALA A 774 -8.30 5.80 0.82
C ALA A 774 -8.63 6.48 2.16
N ASN A 775 -9.73 7.24 2.20
CA ASN A 775 -10.36 7.67 3.45
C ASN A 775 -11.02 6.48 4.16
N PRO A 776 -11.22 6.56 5.50
CA PRO A 776 -12.06 5.60 6.19
C PRO A 776 -13.50 5.65 5.64
N PRO A 777 -14.28 4.56 5.75
CA PRO A 777 -15.68 4.56 5.33
C PRO A 777 -16.48 5.68 6.02
N PRO A 778 -17.31 6.44 5.29
CA PRO A 778 -18.05 7.56 5.87
C PRO A 778 -19.19 7.07 6.77
N GLY A 779 -19.21 7.54 8.02
CA GLY A 779 -20.30 7.28 8.96
C GLY A 779 -20.00 6.25 10.04
N ALA A 780 -21.02 5.50 10.47
CA ALA A 780 -20.91 4.51 11.55
C ALA A 780 -20.57 3.13 10.99
N VAL A 781 -19.40 2.60 11.38
CA VAL A 781 -18.97 1.24 11.03
C VAL A 781 -19.63 0.24 11.98
N ILE A 782 -20.38 -0.70 11.40
CA ILE A 782 -21.17 -1.71 12.11
C ILE A 782 -20.53 -3.07 11.85
N ASN A 783 -20.05 -3.69 12.92
CA ASN A 783 -19.31 -4.95 12.86
C ASN A 783 -20.08 -6.08 13.53
N TYR A 784 -20.16 -7.24 12.90
CA TYR A 784 -20.77 -8.42 13.48
C TYR A 784 -20.18 -9.73 12.94
N THR A 785 -20.29 -10.81 13.70
CA THR A 785 -19.94 -12.15 13.22
C THR A 785 -21.17 -12.95 12.82
N LEU A 786 -21.01 -13.85 11.86
CA LEU A 786 -21.91 -14.96 11.60
C LEU A 786 -21.15 -16.28 11.76
N PRO A 787 -21.73 -17.28 12.43
CA PRO A 787 -21.02 -18.54 12.69
C PRO A 787 -20.87 -19.42 11.45
N LYS A 788 -21.68 -19.17 10.41
CA LYS A 788 -21.65 -19.84 9.11
C LYS A 788 -22.14 -18.87 8.06
N ALA A 789 -21.67 -19.05 6.83
CA ALA A 789 -22.20 -18.32 5.69
C ALA A 789 -23.69 -18.63 5.51
N THR A 790 -24.47 -17.63 5.09
CA THR A 790 -25.92 -17.73 4.90
C THR A 790 -26.37 -16.96 3.68
N ASN A 791 -27.41 -17.48 3.02
CA ASN A 791 -28.18 -16.75 2.00
C ASN A 791 -29.46 -16.14 2.60
N ASP A 792 -29.72 -16.34 3.90
CA ASP A 792 -30.84 -15.72 4.59
C ASP A 792 -30.63 -14.21 4.67
N LYS A 793 -31.74 -13.46 4.68
CA LYS A 793 -31.69 -12.01 4.79
C LYS A 793 -31.10 -11.59 6.15
N VAL A 794 -29.90 -11.01 6.12
CA VAL A 794 -29.31 -10.28 7.24
C VAL A 794 -29.71 -8.82 7.13
N THR A 795 -30.30 -8.26 8.18
CA THR A 795 -30.77 -6.87 8.19
C THR A 795 -30.17 -6.12 9.37
N VAL A 796 -29.67 -4.90 9.10
CA VAL A 796 -29.25 -3.95 10.12
C VAL A 796 -30.25 -2.81 10.15
N THR A 797 -31.00 -2.68 11.24
CA THR A 797 -32.01 -1.63 11.44
C THR A 797 -31.46 -0.60 12.41
N ILE A 798 -31.52 0.67 12.02
CA ILE A 798 -31.16 1.83 12.84
C ILE A 798 -32.43 2.43 13.42
N LEU A 799 -32.46 2.64 14.74
CA LEU A 799 -33.58 3.24 15.45
C LEU A 799 -33.16 4.54 16.14
N ASP A 800 -34.05 5.52 16.16
CA ASP A 800 -33.89 6.73 16.96
C ASP A 800 -34.13 6.45 18.47
N SER A 801 -34.01 7.51 19.29
CA SER A 801 -34.24 7.44 20.74
C SER A 801 -35.69 7.11 21.14
N GLN A 802 -36.65 7.24 20.23
CA GLN A 802 -38.06 6.93 20.41
C GLN A 802 -38.42 5.52 19.91
N GLY A 803 -37.47 4.81 19.28
CA GLY A 803 -37.65 3.47 18.72
C GLY A 803 -38.22 3.46 17.30
N ASN A 804 -38.29 4.61 16.61
CA ASN A 804 -38.70 4.65 15.21
C ASN A 804 -37.55 4.19 14.30
N VAL A 805 -37.90 3.52 13.20
CA VAL A 805 -36.92 3.11 12.19
C VAL A 805 -36.42 4.33 11.42
N VAL A 806 -35.12 4.58 11.53
CA VAL A 806 -34.40 5.63 10.79
C VAL A 806 -33.89 5.06 9.47
N ARG A 807 -33.25 3.89 9.48
CA ARG A 807 -32.66 3.28 8.27
C ARG A 807 -32.68 1.76 8.39
N GLU A 808 -32.89 1.07 7.27
CA GLU A 808 -32.59 -0.36 7.15
C GLU A 808 -31.48 -0.55 6.12
N LEU A 809 -30.47 -1.34 6.47
CA LEU A 809 -29.32 -1.69 5.64
C LEU A 809 -29.30 -3.20 5.42
N ALA A 810 -28.90 -3.61 4.23
CA ALA A 810 -28.62 -5.01 3.96
C ALA A 810 -27.30 -5.41 4.64
N GLY A 811 -27.33 -6.46 5.44
CA GLY A 811 -26.12 -7.11 5.95
C GLY A 811 -25.51 -8.07 4.92
N THR A 812 -24.22 -8.32 5.05
CA THR A 812 -23.50 -9.39 4.36
C THR A 812 -23.66 -10.71 5.10
N GLY A 813 -23.75 -11.81 4.36
CA GLY A 813 -23.99 -13.16 4.88
C GLY A 813 -22.74 -14.04 4.96
N PHE A 814 -21.53 -13.48 5.07
CA PHE A 814 -20.30 -14.27 5.08
C PHE A 814 -20.06 -14.93 6.43
N GLU A 815 -19.42 -16.11 6.44
CA GLU A 815 -18.90 -16.70 7.68
C GLU A 815 -17.81 -15.80 8.28
N GLY A 816 -17.77 -15.69 9.62
CA GLY A 816 -16.79 -14.86 10.31
C GLY A 816 -17.23 -13.40 10.43
N LEU A 817 -16.26 -12.50 10.50
CA LEU A 817 -16.48 -11.07 10.73
C LEU A 817 -16.99 -10.38 9.44
N ASN A 818 -18.07 -9.64 9.59
CA ASN A 818 -18.75 -8.85 8.58
C ASN A 818 -18.74 -7.37 9.00
N ARG A 819 -18.68 -6.47 8.02
CA ARG A 819 -18.65 -5.02 8.24
C ARG A 819 -19.58 -4.31 7.27
N VAL A 820 -20.47 -3.48 7.80
CA VAL A 820 -21.40 -2.63 7.03
C VAL A 820 -21.31 -1.22 7.58
N THR A 821 -21.38 -0.21 6.71
CA THR A 821 -21.34 1.19 7.13
C THR A 821 -22.72 1.82 6.99
N TRP A 822 -23.20 2.45 8.06
CA TRP A 822 -24.30 3.39 7.98
C TRP A 822 -23.75 4.77 7.68
N ASP A 823 -24.05 5.29 6.49
CA ASP A 823 -23.68 6.61 5.99
C ASP A 823 -24.26 7.79 6.80
N LEU A 824 -24.98 7.53 7.89
CA LEU A 824 -25.66 8.50 8.74
C LEU A 824 -26.85 9.20 8.07
N HIS A 825 -27.41 8.63 7.01
CA HIS A 825 -28.59 9.19 6.33
C HIS A 825 -29.86 8.39 6.65
N TYR A 826 -31.00 9.10 6.58
CA TYR A 826 -32.33 8.52 6.39
C TYR A 826 -32.41 7.77 5.05
N PRO A 827 -33.45 6.98 4.75
CA PRO A 827 -33.51 6.18 3.55
C PRO A 827 -33.47 7.05 2.28
N PRO A 828 -32.99 6.53 1.15
CA PRO A 828 -33.11 7.24 -0.11
C PRO A 828 -34.59 7.47 -0.45
N THR A 829 -34.89 8.59 -1.10
CA THR A 829 -36.29 8.94 -1.48
C THR A 829 -36.85 8.11 -2.62
N GLY A 830 -36.04 7.27 -3.27
CA GLY A 830 -36.43 6.33 -4.32
C GLY A 830 -35.22 5.74 -5.05
N PRO A 831 -35.42 4.75 -5.93
CA PRO A 831 -34.34 4.21 -6.75
C PRO A 831 -33.83 5.27 -7.73
N SER A 832 -32.50 5.39 -7.86
CA SER A 832 -31.92 6.33 -8.80
C SER A 832 -32.34 6.01 -10.25
N THR A 833 -32.81 7.00 -11.02
CA THR A 833 -33.10 6.88 -12.46
C THR A 833 -31.82 6.58 -13.26
N ALA A 834 -31.94 6.15 -14.52
CA ALA A 834 -30.76 5.92 -15.36
C ALA A 834 -29.92 7.19 -15.58
N GLU A 835 -30.57 8.34 -15.70
CA GLU A 835 -29.91 9.65 -15.80
C GLU A 835 -29.23 10.05 -14.48
N GLN A 836 -29.86 9.74 -13.34
CA GLN A 836 -29.25 9.93 -12.01
C GLN A 836 -28.01 9.06 -11.86
N LYS A 837 -28.12 7.78 -12.21
CA LYS A 837 -26.99 6.84 -12.19
C LYS A 837 -25.87 7.28 -13.12
N TRP A 838 -26.20 7.80 -14.30
CA TRP A 838 -25.21 8.33 -15.25
C TRP A 838 -24.56 9.62 -14.74
N ALA A 839 -25.32 10.54 -14.17
CA ALA A 839 -24.81 11.78 -13.57
C ALA A 839 -23.89 11.47 -12.37
N ILE A 840 -24.33 10.61 -11.45
CA ILE A 840 -23.53 10.12 -10.32
C ILE A 840 -22.25 9.43 -10.81
N ALA A 841 -22.35 8.55 -11.81
CA ALA A 841 -21.19 7.88 -12.40
C ALA A 841 -20.23 8.85 -13.15
N GLY A 842 -20.73 10.00 -13.59
CA GLY A 842 -19.95 11.07 -14.23
C GLY A 842 -19.43 12.13 -13.25
N GLY A 843 -19.63 11.98 -11.93
CA GLY A 843 -19.21 12.95 -10.92
C GLY A 843 -20.07 14.23 -10.89
N PHE A 844 -21.28 14.20 -11.46
CA PHE A 844 -22.23 15.30 -11.43
C PHE A 844 -23.19 15.17 -10.25
N PHE A 845 -23.37 16.28 -9.53
CA PHE A 845 -24.29 16.38 -8.39
C PHE A 845 -25.71 15.97 -8.75
N TYR A 846 -26.24 14.97 -8.05
CA TYR A 846 -27.66 14.68 -8.05
C TYR A 846 -28.27 14.85 -6.65
N ARG A 847 -29.17 15.82 -6.50
CA ARG A 847 -29.68 16.27 -5.18
C ARG A 847 -30.79 15.34 -4.66
N GLY A 848 -30.72 14.99 -3.36
CA GLY A 848 -31.81 14.35 -2.61
C GLY A 848 -31.95 12.82 -2.74
N ALA A 849 -31.04 12.14 -3.45
CA ALA A 849 -31.14 10.69 -3.66
C ALA A 849 -30.90 9.89 -2.36
N ASP A 850 -29.97 10.29 -1.49
CA ASP A 850 -29.48 9.46 -0.38
C ASP A 850 -30.28 9.59 0.94
N GLY A 851 -31.30 10.46 0.97
CA GLY A 851 -32.03 10.85 2.19
C GLY A 851 -31.26 11.89 3.01
N PRO A 852 -31.89 12.61 3.95
CA PRO A 852 -31.18 13.61 4.73
C PRO A 852 -30.27 12.98 5.78
N MET A 853 -29.24 13.71 6.20
CA MET A 853 -28.36 13.27 7.29
C MET A 853 -29.10 13.33 8.64
N VAL A 854 -28.79 12.41 9.55
CA VAL A 854 -29.36 12.40 10.89
C VAL A 854 -28.74 13.45 11.81
N GLU A 855 -29.47 13.87 12.83
CA GLU A 855 -28.94 14.79 13.83
C GLU A 855 -28.03 14.08 14.84
N PRO A 856 -27.04 14.77 15.42
CA PRO A 856 -26.21 14.24 16.50
C PRO A 856 -27.06 13.70 17.65
N GLY A 857 -26.73 12.51 18.14
CA GLY A 857 -27.54 11.81 19.13
C GLY A 857 -27.14 10.35 19.31
N VAL A 858 -27.88 9.63 20.15
CA VAL A 858 -27.70 8.20 20.37
C VAL A 858 -28.74 7.43 19.58
N TYR A 859 -28.27 6.49 18.76
CA TYR A 859 -29.10 5.61 17.94
C TYR A 859 -28.92 4.16 18.38
N THR A 860 -29.96 3.34 18.19
CA THR A 860 -29.87 1.89 18.41
C THR A 860 -29.65 1.18 17.09
N VAL A 861 -28.62 0.35 17.02
CA VAL A 861 -28.34 -0.56 15.91
C VAL A 861 -28.86 -1.94 16.27
N LYS A 862 -29.75 -2.48 15.45
CA LYS A 862 -30.34 -3.81 15.60
C LYS A 862 -29.92 -4.70 14.43
N LEU A 863 -29.17 -5.75 14.71
CA LEU A 863 -28.85 -6.82 13.76
C LEU A 863 -29.93 -7.90 13.83
N SER A 864 -30.41 -8.38 12.69
CA SER A 864 -31.40 -9.47 12.61
C SER A 864 -31.05 -10.47 11.51
N GLN A 865 -31.13 -11.77 11.85
CA GLN A 865 -31.05 -12.91 10.92
C GLN A 865 -32.13 -13.93 11.32
N GLY A 866 -33.25 -13.96 10.58
CA GLY A 866 -34.39 -14.80 10.96
C GLY A 866 -34.92 -14.44 12.36
N ALA A 867 -34.91 -15.42 13.27
CA ALA A 867 -35.32 -15.21 14.67
C ALA A 867 -34.21 -14.63 15.56
N ASN A 868 -32.94 -14.69 15.12
CA ASN A 868 -31.82 -14.18 15.90
C ASN A 868 -31.75 -12.66 15.79
N GLN A 869 -31.60 -11.98 16.93
CA GLN A 869 -31.49 -10.52 17.00
C GLN A 869 -30.45 -10.10 18.03
N ALA A 870 -29.71 -9.03 17.75
CA ALA A 870 -28.78 -8.40 18.68
C ALA A 870 -28.88 -6.87 18.55
N THR A 871 -28.72 -6.15 19.66
CA THR A 871 -28.79 -4.68 19.67
C THR A 871 -27.58 -4.06 20.37
N LYS A 872 -27.12 -2.93 19.84
CA LYS A 872 -26.09 -2.06 20.41
C LYS A 872 -26.47 -0.60 20.17
N THR A 873 -25.80 0.33 20.82
CA THR A 873 -25.99 1.76 20.58
C THR A 873 -24.78 2.36 19.89
N VAL A 874 -25.00 3.41 19.11
CA VAL A 874 -23.95 4.24 18.52
C VAL A 874 -24.24 5.71 18.79
N THR A 875 -23.21 6.45 19.16
CA THR A 875 -23.28 7.92 19.29
C THR A 875 -22.87 8.55 17.97
N VAL A 876 -23.72 9.39 17.42
CA VAL A 876 -23.40 10.28 16.29
C VAL A 876 -23.04 11.66 16.86
N SER A 877 -21.83 12.09 16.60
CA SER A 877 -21.30 13.41 16.99
C SER A 877 -21.38 14.39 15.84
N GLU A 878 -21.56 15.67 16.17
CA GLU A 878 -21.42 16.78 15.21
C GLU A 878 -19.95 16.90 14.74
N ASP A 879 -19.76 17.44 13.54
CA ASP A 879 -18.45 17.94 13.12
C ASP A 879 -17.91 18.93 14.17
N PRO A 880 -16.70 18.72 14.73
CA PRO A 880 -16.17 19.57 15.80
C PRO A 880 -15.99 21.04 15.40
N ASP A 881 -15.86 21.34 14.10
CA ASP A 881 -15.72 22.70 13.57
C ASP A 881 -17.08 23.39 13.37
N ILE A 882 -18.19 22.68 13.57
CA ILE A 882 -19.54 23.26 13.53
C ILE A 882 -19.96 23.71 14.93
N HIS A 883 -20.38 24.97 15.03
CA HIS A 883 -20.95 25.54 16.24
C HIS A 883 -22.36 26.07 15.97
N MET A 884 -23.38 25.38 16.52
CA MET A 884 -24.79 25.73 16.33
C MET A 884 -25.56 25.48 17.64
N SER A 885 -26.53 26.36 17.96
CA SER A 885 -27.37 26.20 19.14
C SER A 885 -28.31 25.00 19.01
N ALA A 886 -28.76 24.43 20.13
CA ALA A 886 -29.73 23.33 20.12
C ALA A 886 -31.09 23.75 19.51
N GLU A 887 -31.47 25.02 19.68
CA GLU A 887 -32.70 25.60 19.11
C GLU A 887 -32.61 25.70 17.59
N ASP A 888 -31.53 26.28 17.07
CA ASP A 888 -31.31 26.41 15.63
C ASP A 888 -31.25 25.04 14.95
N ARG A 889 -30.60 24.08 15.61
CA ARG A 889 -30.53 22.68 15.16
C ARG A 889 -31.93 22.07 15.04
N ALA A 890 -32.76 22.20 16.09
CA ALA A 890 -34.10 21.65 16.10
C ALA A 890 -35.00 22.28 15.02
N ALA A 891 -34.90 23.60 14.84
CA ALA A 891 -35.62 24.33 13.79
C ALA A 891 -35.18 23.86 12.39
N ARG A 892 -33.87 23.71 12.16
CA ARG A 892 -33.31 23.22 10.90
C ARG A 892 -33.76 21.79 10.61
N HIS A 893 -33.64 20.90 11.58
CA HIS A 893 -34.06 19.51 11.45
C HIS A 893 -35.54 19.39 11.08
N THR A 894 -36.40 20.17 11.75
CA THR A 894 -37.85 20.22 11.45
C THR A 894 -38.10 20.63 9.99
N ALA A 895 -37.38 21.63 9.48
CA ALA A 895 -37.49 22.05 8.09
C ALA A 895 -36.96 21.01 7.10
N ILE A 896 -35.83 20.35 7.43
CA ILE A 896 -35.24 19.27 6.63
C ILE A 896 -36.23 18.11 6.49
N MET A 897 -36.79 17.62 7.60
CA MET A 897 -37.72 16.49 7.57
C MET A 897 -39.01 16.83 6.82
N ARG A 898 -39.55 18.05 7.00
CA ARG A 898 -40.69 18.53 6.21
C ARG A 898 -40.38 18.58 4.71
N ALA A 899 -39.21 19.10 4.32
CA ALA A 899 -38.77 19.14 2.93
C ALA A 899 -38.55 17.74 2.35
N TYR A 900 -37.99 16.82 3.13
CA TYR A 900 -37.75 15.43 2.76
C TYR A 900 -39.06 14.65 2.53
N ASP A 901 -40.05 14.76 3.43
CA ASP A 901 -41.35 14.09 3.28
C ASP A 901 -42.11 14.60 2.04
N LEU A 902 -42.06 15.92 1.82
CA LEU A 902 -42.60 16.52 0.61
C LEU A 902 -41.83 16.00 -0.61
N TYR A 903 -40.51 16.05 -0.62
CA TYR A 903 -39.74 15.57 -1.77
C TYR A 903 -40.06 14.12 -2.11
N LYS A 904 -40.11 13.22 -1.11
CA LYS A 904 -40.47 11.81 -1.26
C LYS A 904 -41.87 11.62 -1.86
N SER A 905 -42.89 12.28 -1.30
CA SER A 905 -44.26 12.19 -1.85
C SER A 905 -44.36 12.74 -3.28
N GLY A 906 -43.48 13.68 -3.63
CA GLY A 906 -43.37 14.27 -4.96
C GLY A 906 -42.78 13.28 -5.97
N ILE A 907 -41.71 12.57 -5.60
CA ILE A 907 -41.11 11.49 -6.40
C ILE A 907 -42.10 10.33 -6.61
N ASP A 908 -42.86 9.95 -5.58
CA ASP A 908 -43.91 8.94 -5.70
C ASP A 908 -45.01 9.38 -6.68
N GLY A 909 -45.45 10.63 -6.56
CA GLY A 909 -46.42 11.24 -7.49
C GLY A 909 -45.89 11.28 -8.93
N ALA A 910 -44.65 11.70 -9.12
CA ALA A 910 -43.97 11.72 -10.42
C ALA A 910 -43.90 10.32 -11.04
N THR A 911 -43.55 9.31 -10.24
CA THR A 911 -43.45 7.92 -10.68
C THR A 911 -44.82 7.39 -11.13
N ARG A 912 -45.88 7.64 -10.35
CA ARG A 912 -47.25 7.27 -10.71
C ARG A 912 -47.73 7.97 -11.98
N LEU A 913 -47.43 9.26 -12.13
CA LEU A 913 -47.78 10.03 -13.32
C LEU A 913 -47.05 9.52 -14.57
N ARG A 914 -45.74 9.23 -14.47
CA ARG A 914 -44.97 8.63 -15.58
C ARG A 914 -45.54 7.27 -15.98
N ALA A 915 -45.86 6.41 -15.02
CA ALA A 915 -46.48 5.11 -15.30
C ALA A 915 -47.83 5.26 -16.02
N LEU A 916 -48.67 6.22 -15.58
CA LEU A 916 -49.93 6.54 -16.24
C LEU A 916 -49.73 7.02 -17.67
N ARG A 917 -48.87 8.01 -17.88
CA ARG A 917 -48.59 8.59 -19.21
C ARG A 917 -47.98 7.56 -20.16
N ASN A 918 -47.08 6.70 -19.69
CA ASN A 918 -46.51 5.63 -20.50
C ASN A 918 -47.58 4.61 -20.93
N THR A 919 -48.49 4.26 -20.02
CA THR A 919 -49.60 3.35 -20.33
C THR A 919 -50.55 3.97 -21.35
N VAL A 920 -50.92 5.24 -21.18
CA VAL A 920 -51.77 5.99 -22.13
C VAL A 920 -51.08 6.09 -23.49
N ALA A 921 -49.81 6.48 -23.54
CA ALA A 921 -49.05 6.60 -24.79
C ALA A 921 -48.91 5.26 -25.54
N ALA A 922 -48.64 4.17 -24.82
CA ALA A 922 -48.61 2.83 -25.40
C ALA A 922 -49.98 2.42 -25.95
N THR A 923 -51.06 2.73 -25.24
CA THR A 923 -52.44 2.50 -25.69
C THR A 923 -52.73 3.30 -26.96
N THR A 924 -52.46 4.61 -26.95
CA THR A 924 -52.64 5.50 -28.11
C THR A 924 -51.85 5.02 -29.33
N LYS A 925 -50.60 4.58 -29.14
CA LYS A 925 -49.78 4.03 -30.22
C LYS A 925 -50.38 2.76 -30.82
N THR A 926 -50.92 1.88 -29.97
CA THR A 926 -51.57 0.64 -30.40
C THR A 926 -52.85 0.94 -31.19
N TRP A 927 -53.62 1.94 -30.77
CA TRP A 927 -54.89 2.31 -31.43
C TRP A 927 -54.71 3.06 -32.75
N LYS A 928 -53.52 3.64 -33.00
CA LYS A 928 -53.26 4.52 -34.15
C LYS A 928 -53.47 3.84 -35.51
N SER A 929 -53.27 2.53 -35.60
CA SER A 929 -53.46 1.73 -36.82
C SER A 929 -54.71 0.83 -36.80
N ASP A 930 -55.48 0.84 -35.71
CA ASP A 930 -56.62 -0.07 -35.53
C ASP A 930 -57.94 0.64 -35.87
N THR A 931 -58.52 0.31 -37.04
CA THR A 931 -59.79 0.88 -37.53
C THR A 931 -61.02 0.39 -36.75
N ALA A 932 -60.89 -0.61 -35.88
CA ALA A 932 -61.99 -1.11 -35.04
C ALA A 932 -62.24 -0.25 -33.79
N ILE A 933 -61.31 0.66 -33.43
CA ILE A 933 -61.45 1.54 -32.27
C ILE A 933 -62.37 2.73 -32.61
N PRO A 934 -63.49 2.94 -31.90
CA PRO A 934 -64.39 4.05 -32.14
C PRO A 934 -63.73 5.42 -31.97
N GLU A 935 -64.10 6.38 -32.83
CA GLU A 935 -63.56 7.74 -32.80
C GLU A 935 -63.79 8.45 -31.46
N GLN A 936 -64.94 8.19 -30.81
CA GLN A 936 -65.22 8.76 -29.49
C GLN A 936 -64.26 8.22 -28.41
N ALA A 937 -63.92 6.93 -28.45
CA ALA A 937 -62.97 6.32 -27.52
C ALA A 937 -61.57 6.93 -27.67
N ARG A 938 -61.14 7.21 -28.91
CA ARG A 938 -59.89 7.93 -29.20
C ARG A 938 -59.90 9.34 -28.61
N LYS A 939 -60.99 10.10 -28.80
CA LYS A 939 -61.15 11.44 -28.23
C LYS A 939 -61.15 11.43 -26.70
N ASP A 940 -61.78 10.45 -26.08
CA ASP A 940 -61.82 10.32 -24.61
C ASP A 940 -60.43 9.97 -24.05
N LEU A 941 -59.68 9.09 -24.71
CA LEU A 941 -58.29 8.78 -24.35
C LEU A 941 -57.36 10.00 -24.54
N GLU A 942 -57.53 10.76 -25.63
CA GLU A 942 -56.78 12.00 -25.86
C GLU A 942 -57.11 13.07 -24.81
N ALA A 943 -58.38 13.25 -24.47
CA ALA A 943 -58.80 14.19 -23.42
C ALA A 943 -58.23 13.79 -22.05
N PHE A 944 -58.21 12.49 -21.74
CA PHE A 944 -57.56 11.97 -20.54
C PHE A 944 -56.03 12.19 -20.58
N SER A 945 -55.38 11.94 -21.73
CA SER A 945 -53.95 12.21 -21.92
C SER A 945 -53.62 13.67 -21.63
N ARG A 946 -54.40 14.62 -22.15
CA ARG A 946 -54.20 16.06 -21.89
C ARG A 946 -54.25 16.39 -20.40
N LYS A 947 -55.23 15.83 -19.66
CA LYS A 947 -55.30 16.00 -18.20
C LYS A 947 -54.06 15.46 -17.48
N ALA A 948 -53.48 14.35 -17.95
CA ALA A 948 -52.23 13.80 -17.43
C ALA A 948 -51.03 14.68 -17.82
N ASP A 949 -51.00 15.20 -19.04
CA ASP A 949 -49.95 16.08 -19.55
C ASP A 949 -49.95 17.45 -18.83
N ASP A 950 -51.10 17.95 -18.38
CA ASP A 950 -51.22 19.18 -17.58
C ASP A 950 -50.52 19.08 -16.21
N LEU A 951 -50.30 17.88 -15.68
CA LEU A 951 -49.56 17.64 -14.44
C LEU A 951 -48.08 17.38 -14.67
N ALA A 952 -47.67 17.10 -15.91
CA ALA A 952 -46.31 16.70 -16.22
C ALA A 952 -45.26 17.77 -15.89
N PRO A 953 -45.45 19.07 -16.21
CA PRO A 953 -44.48 20.12 -15.86
C PRO A 953 -44.28 20.28 -14.35
N LEU A 954 -45.27 19.91 -13.53
CA LEU A 954 -45.20 20.05 -12.08
C LEU A 954 -44.53 18.85 -11.40
N LEU A 955 -44.76 17.62 -11.89
CA LEU A 955 -44.32 16.41 -11.18
C LEU A 955 -43.25 15.60 -11.91
N SER A 956 -43.36 15.41 -13.22
CA SER A 956 -42.55 14.41 -13.95
C SER A 956 -41.54 14.97 -14.94
N GLY A 957 -41.65 16.25 -15.29
CA GLY A 957 -40.81 16.91 -16.31
C GLY A 957 -41.21 16.54 -17.75
N ASN A 958 -40.42 17.03 -18.72
CA ASN A 958 -40.58 16.74 -20.15
C ASN A 958 -40.05 15.33 -20.48
N PRO A 959 -40.84 14.44 -21.11
CA PRO A 959 -40.40 13.09 -21.45
C PRO A 959 -39.33 13.00 -22.56
N ASN A 960 -38.95 14.11 -23.22
CA ASN A 960 -37.91 14.09 -24.26
C ASN A 960 -36.87 15.22 -24.09
N PRO A 961 -35.89 15.07 -23.18
CA PRO A 961 -34.90 16.10 -22.86
C PRO A 961 -34.02 16.49 -24.07
N ALA A 962 -33.73 15.53 -24.96
CA ALA A 962 -32.89 15.72 -26.14
C ALA A 962 -33.53 16.63 -27.21
N ALA A 963 -34.87 16.70 -27.27
CA ALA A 963 -35.58 17.59 -28.19
C ALA A 963 -35.58 19.06 -27.73
N SER A 964 -35.18 19.32 -26.48
CA SER A 964 -35.17 20.63 -25.82
C SER A 964 -33.76 21.20 -25.56
N ALA A 965 -32.72 20.65 -26.21
CA ALA A 965 -31.36 21.14 -26.08
C ALA A 965 -31.29 22.65 -26.44
N GLY A 966 -31.17 23.50 -25.41
CA GLY A 966 -31.07 24.97 -25.52
C GLY A 966 -32.25 25.79 -24.97
N ALA A 967 -33.37 25.17 -24.57
CA ALA A 967 -34.52 25.88 -23.99
C ALA A 967 -34.63 25.68 -22.47
N TYR A 968 -34.80 26.77 -21.72
CA TYR A 968 -35.02 26.71 -20.27
C TYR A 968 -36.34 25.99 -19.97
N THR A 969 -36.24 24.87 -19.25
CA THR A 969 -37.40 24.15 -18.71
C THR A 969 -37.48 24.44 -17.21
N PRO A 970 -38.59 25.01 -16.70
CA PRO A 970 -38.74 25.23 -15.27
C PRO A 970 -38.62 23.92 -14.47
N PRO A 971 -38.00 23.94 -13.28
CA PRO A 971 -37.89 22.76 -12.45
C PRO A 971 -39.25 22.31 -11.93
N THR A 972 -39.46 21.00 -11.88
CA THR A 972 -40.61 20.34 -11.25
C THR A 972 -40.64 20.63 -9.74
N LEU A 973 -41.78 20.37 -9.08
CA LEU A 973 -41.93 20.53 -7.63
C LEU A 973 -40.95 19.63 -6.84
N PRO A 974 -40.72 18.35 -7.20
CA PRO A 974 -39.68 17.56 -6.55
C PRO A 974 -38.28 18.16 -6.73
N GLU A 975 -37.91 18.65 -7.91
CA GLU A 975 -36.61 19.29 -8.12
C GLU A 975 -36.45 20.56 -7.27
N GLN A 976 -37.50 21.39 -7.19
CA GLN A 976 -37.51 22.58 -6.33
C GLN A 976 -37.37 22.23 -4.84
N LEU A 977 -38.04 21.17 -4.37
CA LEU A 977 -37.90 20.69 -3.00
C LEU A 977 -36.51 20.11 -2.73
N ALA A 978 -35.92 19.39 -3.69
CA ALA A 978 -34.54 18.92 -3.59
C ALA A 978 -33.54 20.09 -3.46
N HIS A 979 -33.81 21.24 -4.10
CA HIS A 979 -33.00 22.45 -3.91
C HIS A 979 -33.13 23.04 -2.51
N VAL A 980 -34.34 23.09 -1.95
CA VAL A 980 -34.57 23.56 -0.57
C VAL A 980 -33.89 22.62 0.43
N LEU A 981 -34.09 21.31 0.27
CA LEU A 981 -33.45 20.28 1.09
C LEU A 981 -31.93 20.43 1.09
N PHE A 982 -31.32 20.47 -0.10
CA PHE A 982 -29.87 20.70 -0.24
C PHE A 982 -29.40 21.96 0.50
N SER A 983 -30.15 23.05 0.40
CA SER A 983 -29.76 24.30 1.05
C SER A 983 -29.87 24.24 2.58
N LEU A 984 -30.84 23.51 3.11
CA LEU A 984 -31.00 23.31 4.55
C LEU A 984 -29.93 22.37 5.10
N GLU A 985 -29.56 21.34 4.33
CA GLU A 985 -28.55 20.38 4.75
C GLU A 985 -27.13 20.93 4.74
N ASN A 986 -26.78 21.77 3.76
CA ASN A 986 -25.41 22.27 3.57
C ASN A 986 -25.11 23.58 4.34
N TYR A 987 -25.92 23.92 5.34
CA TYR A 987 -25.73 25.11 6.16
C TYR A 987 -26.00 24.84 7.64
N SER A 988 -25.16 25.38 8.53
CA SER A 988 -25.19 25.10 9.97
C SER A 988 -25.79 26.25 10.77
N ALA A 989 -27.05 26.59 10.47
CA ALA A 989 -27.83 27.57 11.22
C ALA A 989 -29.33 27.27 11.11
N ALA A 990 -30.16 28.05 11.83
CA ALA A 990 -31.61 28.01 11.65
C ALA A 990 -32.02 28.26 10.17
N PRO A 991 -33.16 27.71 9.72
CA PRO A 991 -33.71 28.00 8.40
C PRO A 991 -33.86 29.49 8.17
N ARG A 992 -33.42 29.98 7.01
CA ARG A 992 -33.62 31.39 6.66
C ARG A 992 -35.09 31.61 6.37
N ALA A 993 -35.58 32.84 6.54
CA ALA A 993 -36.97 33.20 6.24
C ALA A 993 -37.39 32.74 4.82
N ARG A 994 -36.51 32.94 3.83
CA ARG A 994 -36.69 32.45 2.46
C ARG A 994 -36.92 30.94 2.37
N ASP A 995 -36.16 30.14 3.13
CA ASP A 995 -36.27 28.67 3.07
C ASP A 995 -37.65 28.23 3.61
N THR A 996 -38.09 28.84 4.71
CA THR A 996 -39.41 28.56 5.33
C THR A 996 -40.58 29.01 4.46
N GLU A 997 -40.49 30.19 3.85
CA GLU A 997 -41.49 30.71 2.90
C GLU A 997 -41.59 29.83 1.66
N GLN A 998 -40.45 29.48 1.06
CA GLN A 998 -40.39 28.64 -0.14
C GLN A 998 -40.93 27.24 0.15
N LEU A 999 -40.56 26.64 1.28
CA LEU A 999 -41.04 25.32 1.69
C LEU A 999 -42.57 25.31 1.85
N THR A 1000 -43.14 26.36 2.45
CA THR A 1000 -44.59 26.49 2.64
C THR A 1000 -45.33 26.67 1.33
N ALA A 1001 -44.79 27.46 0.39
CA ALA A 1001 -45.37 27.62 -0.94
C ALA A 1001 -45.33 26.31 -1.75
N LEU A 1002 -44.19 25.61 -1.73
CA LEU A 1002 -44.01 24.33 -2.43
C LEU A 1002 -44.92 23.23 -1.88
N GLU A 1003 -45.11 23.18 -0.56
CA GLU A 1003 -46.05 22.26 0.07
C GLU A 1003 -47.48 22.44 -0.47
N GLY A 1004 -47.97 23.69 -0.52
CA GLY A 1004 -49.31 23.97 -1.03
C GLY A 1004 -49.49 23.54 -2.49
N LEU A 1005 -48.51 23.86 -3.34
CA LEU A 1005 -48.51 23.48 -4.76
C LEU A 1005 -48.46 21.95 -4.94
N GLN A 1006 -47.64 21.27 -4.15
CA GLN A 1006 -47.50 19.83 -4.25
C GLN A 1006 -48.73 19.08 -3.77
N GLN A 1007 -49.31 19.49 -2.63
CA GLN A 1007 -50.55 18.91 -2.16
C GLN A 1007 -51.66 19.06 -3.20
N ASP A 1008 -51.73 20.19 -3.91
CA ASP A 1008 -52.68 20.37 -5.01
C ASP A 1008 -52.41 19.44 -6.20
N ALA A 1009 -51.15 19.37 -6.66
CA ALA A 1009 -50.76 18.50 -7.75
C ALA A 1009 -51.04 17.01 -7.43
N LEU A 1010 -50.75 16.56 -6.21
CA LEU A 1010 -51.01 15.19 -5.77
C LEU A 1010 -52.52 14.90 -5.63
N ARG A 1011 -53.33 15.87 -5.18
CA ARG A 1011 -54.81 15.74 -5.19
C ARG A 1011 -55.35 15.59 -6.60
N ARG A 1012 -54.87 16.41 -7.55
CA ARG A 1012 -55.25 16.33 -8.97
C ARG A 1012 -54.82 15.01 -9.59
N LEU A 1013 -53.63 14.51 -9.27
CA LEU A 1013 -53.16 13.19 -9.72
C LEU A 1013 -54.02 12.06 -9.15
N LYS A 1014 -54.38 12.13 -7.88
CA LYS A 1014 -55.28 11.16 -7.24
C LYS A 1014 -56.66 11.15 -7.91
N GLN A 1015 -57.23 12.33 -8.19
CA GLN A 1015 -58.48 12.46 -8.95
C GLN A 1015 -58.36 11.83 -10.34
N LEU A 1016 -57.24 12.07 -11.03
CA LEU A 1016 -56.99 11.54 -12.37
C LEU A 1016 -56.93 10.00 -12.37
N ILE A 1017 -56.24 9.40 -11.39
CA ILE A 1017 -56.06 7.95 -11.28
C ILE A 1017 -57.31 7.25 -10.75
N ASP A 1018 -57.92 7.77 -9.67
CA ASP A 1018 -58.98 7.05 -8.96
C ASP A 1018 -60.36 7.27 -9.59
N VAL A 1019 -60.59 8.42 -10.23
CA VAL A 1019 -61.91 8.82 -10.74
C VAL A 1019 -61.91 8.93 -12.26
N ASP A 1020 -61.04 9.74 -12.85
CA ASP A 1020 -61.08 10.00 -14.29
C ASP A 1020 -60.68 8.76 -15.11
N LEU A 1021 -59.71 7.97 -14.64
CA LEU A 1021 -59.32 6.72 -15.31
C LEU A 1021 -60.43 5.67 -15.22
N ALA A 1022 -61.14 5.60 -14.09
CA ALA A 1022 -62.28 4.70 -13.93
C ALA A 1022 -63.44 5.11 -14.85
N ALA A 1023 -63.71 6.41 -14.96
CA ALA A 1023 -64.69 6.95 -15.90
C ALA A 1023 -64.31 6.65 -17.36
N LEU A 1024 -63.05 6.87 -17.74
CA LEU A 1024 -62.53 6.51 -19.06
C LEU A 1024 -62.73 5.01 -19.33
N ASN A 1025 -62.28 4.14 -18.43
CA ASN A 1025 -62.38 2.70 -18.59
C ASN A 1025 -63.83 2.20 -18.70
N LYS A 1026 -64.79 2.85 -18.03
CA LYS A 1026 -66.22 2.57 -18.19
C LYS A 1026 -66.68 2.89 -19.62
N THR A 1027 -66.28 4.03 -20.18
CA THR A 1027 -66.61 4.42 -21.55
C THR A 1027 -65.94 3.52 -22.59
N LEU A 1028 -64.67 3.15 -22.37
CA LEU A 1028 -63.95 2.21 -23.24
C LEU A 1028 -64.62 0.83 -23.25
N SER A 1029 -65.01 0.33 -22.08
CA SER A 1029 -65.71 -0.96 -21.95
C SER A 1029 -67.08 -0.94 -22.64
N ALA A 1030 -67.85 0.15 -22.47
CA ALA A 1030 -69.15 0.31 -23.15
C ALA A 1030 -69.01 0.38 -24.68
N SER A 1031 -67.83 0.76 -25.17
CA SER A 1031 -67.50 0.85 -26.59
C SER A 1031 -66.85 -0.44 -27.14
N GLY A 1032 -66.74 -1.51 -26.34
CA GLY A 1032 -66.12 -2.77 -26.74
C GLY A 1032 -64.59 -2.73 -26.86
N VAL A 1033 -63.93 -1.72 -26.28
CA VAL A 1033 -62.49 -1.48 -26.37
C VAL A 1033 -61.80 -1.93 -25.07
N PRO A 1034 -60.60 -2.56 -25.13
CA PRO A 1034 -59.84 -2.91 -23.93
C PRO A 1034 -59.56 -1.69 -23.02
N TYR A 1035 -59.70 -1.89 -21.71
CA TYR A 1035 -59.48 -0.85 -20.70
C TYR A 1035 -57.99 -0.59 -20.45
N VAL A 1036 -57.66 0.64 -20.05
CA VAL A 1036 -56.30 1.06 -19.71
C VAL A 1036 -55.99 0.64 -18.27
N THR A 1037 -55.00 -0.21 -18.08
CA THR A 1037 -54.55 -0.65 -16.75
C THR A 1037 -53.20 -0.06 -16.39
N LEU A 1038 -53.11 0.56 -15.22
CA LEU A 1038 -51.81 0.84 -14.62
C LEU A 1038 -51.11 -0.47 -14.27
N PRO A 1039 -49.80 -0.61 -14.52
CA PRO A 1039 -49.03 -1.73 -14.02
C PRO A 1039 -49.22 -1.86 -12.51
N ALA A 1040 -49.42 -3.08 -12.00
CA ALA A 1040 -49.36 -3.33 -10.56
C ALA A 1040 -47.99 -2.86 -10.07
N GLN A 1041 -47.95 -1.87 -9.18
CA GLN A 1041 -46.68 -1.41 -8.63
C GLN A 1041 -46.08 -2.58 -7.84
N THR A 1042 -45.00 -3.17 -8.35
CA THR A 1042 -44.08 -3.96 -7.54
C THR A 1042 -43.59 -3.03 -6.45
N ARG A 1043 -44.02 -3.31 -5.21
CA ARG A 1043 -43.64 -2.59 -4.00
C ARG A 1043 -42.14 -2.59 -3.79
#